data_AF-A0A429F9F0-F1
#
_entry.id   AF-A0A429F9F0-F1
#
_cell.length_a   1.000
_cell.length_b   1.000
_cell.length_c   1.000
_cell.angle_alpha   90.00
_cell.angle_beta   90.00
_cell.angle_gamma   90.00
#
_symmetry.space_group_name_H-M   'P 1'
#
loop_
_entity.id
_entity.type
_entity.pdbx_description
1 polymer ?
#
loop_
_entity_poly.entity_id
_entity_poly.type
_entity_poly.pdbx_seq_one_letter_code
_entity_poly.pdbx_strand_id
1 'polypeptide(L)'
;MTGQRLEVRETAPAHLPGESADSPAGHTQETFARLLADVVHVEQVHPDSHFFNDLGADSLVMAHFCARVRKRPDLPSVSMRDIYRHPSVGALTAALAHPPTPAPEPATIVARAPVAPESPAGRPHHLLCGVLQVLSYFGYAGLLAVVTALGYDWISAGSGLLDTYLRSVGFGAVLLVVLSALPVIAKWLLVGRWTPTRFRVWSLVYVRFWLVRTLIRTSPLALFAGTPLFPLYLRALGARVGRGVTFLSRGLPVCTDLLTIGAGAVVRKDSLLSCYRATDGVIETGPVALGPDAVVGEATVLDIGTSLGRGSQLGHASSLHTGQAVPDGERWYGSPAQPGGPDFRRVEPARCGTARRAGYGTVLLLTALLVYLPVAVGLVDVLGSRVLEGASVPGQGPVTPVNWVFYADLLVVTSAAFFGAVLLAILVVGTVPRLMSRWVVPGRTYPLYGLHHGLHRATALISNRRSLTRLFGDSTSIVHYLRWIGYDLCRIEQTGSNFGTQVKHESPFVSVVGTGTMVADGLSLMNAEYSGSSFRLRRTAVGAHNFLGNRIAYPPDGRTGDNCLLATKVNIPLDGPLRHDVGLLGSPSFEIPRSVPRDSTFDELKEGDGLRRRLAAKNRHNATTMACHLFTGWLFFFCVSLLYASAASLYPQWGTAVIALANAVLLPFALAYFVLVERAVVALHPPGPLFCSIYDPRFWLRERYWKIPSETYFRILNGTPFKSVLWRMLGVRVGARVFDDGCSLTERQMVTIGDDCTLNAGSVVQCHSQEDGTFKSDRSAIGSGCTLGVGAFVHYGVTVGDGAELAADVFLMKGETVPARAHWTGNPARPVSHGDGGES
;
A
#
# COMPACT_ATOMS: atom_id res chain seq x y z
N MET A 1 38.21 -0.63 39.89
CA MET A 1 39.21 0.23 40.55
C MET A 1 40.23 0.65 39.50
N THR A 2 40.63 1.94 39.53
CA THR A 2 41.57 2.67 38.64
C THR A 2 41.18 2.67 37.15
N GLY A 3 40.73 3.74 36.50
CA GLY A 3 40.98 5.17 36.71
C GLY A 3 41.99 5.67 35.67
N GLN A 4 41.57 5.80 34.41
CA GLN A 4 42.33 6.51 33.37
C GLN A 4 41.44 7.59 32.77
N ARG A 5 41.69 8.84 33.20
CA ARG A 5 41.15 10.05 32.59
C ARG A 5 41.76 10.18 31.19
N LEU A 6 40.90 10.25 30.18
CA LEU A 6 41.28 10.78 28.87
C LEU A 6 41.50 12.29 29.04
N GLU A 7 42.74 12.73 28.82
CA GLU A 7 43.10 14.14 28.75
C GLU A 7 42.40 14.78 27.55
N VAL A 8 41.51 15.75 27.83
CA VAL A 8 40.98 16.67 26.84
C VAL A 8 42.11 17.64 26.50
N ARG A 9 42.61 17.54 25.26
CA ARG A 9 43.50 18.54 24.68
C ARG A 9 42.68 19.83 24.52
N GLU A 10 42.95 20.83 25.34
CA GLU A 10 42.49 22.20 25.12
C GLU A 10 43.07 22.72 23.80
N THR A 11 42.27 22.65 22.74
CA THR A 11 42.45 23.51 21.57
C THR A 11 41.62 24.77 21.76
N ALA A 12 42.30 25.90 21.87
CA ALA A 12 41.70 27.23 21.96
C ALA A 12 40.68 27.49 20.83
N PRO A 13 39.60 28.26 21.09
CA PRO A 13 38.52 28.45 20.13
C PRO A 13 38.98 29.29 18.94
N ALA A 14 38.79 28.76 17.73
CA ALA A 14 38.77 29.58 16.53
C ALA A 14 37.43 30.34 16.51
N HIS A 15 37.38 31.53 17.11
CA HIS A 15 36.29 32.46 16.92
C HIS A 15 36.18 32.83 15.44
N LEU A 16 35.03 32.56 14.82
CA LEU A 16 34.63 33.27 13.60
C LEU A 16 34.52 34.77 13.95
N PRO A 17 35.14 35.68 13.18
CA PRO A 17 35.04 37.10 13.44
C PRO A 17 33.65 37.58 13.05
N GLY A 18 32.84 38.04 14.03
CA GLY A 18 31.86 39.10 13.75
C GLY A 18 30.38 38.89 14.08
N GLU A 19 29.97 37.99 14.98
CA GLU A 19 28.60 38.04 15.54
C GLU A 19 28.64 38.03 17.07
N SER A 20 28.35 39.17 17.68
CA SER A 20 28.14 39.30 19.12
C SER A 20 26.95 38.45 19.57
N ALA A 21 26.98 37.90 20.79
CA ALA A 21 25.85 37.17 21.40
C ALA A 21 24.53 37.99 21.42
N ASP A 22 24.62 39.32 21.31
CA ASP A 22 23.50 40.26 21.21
C ASP A 22 22.89 40.39 19.79
N SER A 23 23.37 39.66 18.77
CA SER A 23 22.76 39.66 17.44
C SER A 23 21.52 38.72 17.41
N PRO A 24 20.51 38.97 16.56
CA PRO A 24 19.36 38.08 16.41
C PRO A 24 19.74 36.64 16.03
N ALA A 25 20.82 36.48 15.25
CA ALA A 25 21.38 35.19 14.89
C ALA A 25 22.06 34.51 16.10
N GLY A 26 22.83 35.25 16.90
CA GLY A 26 23.43 34.78 18.15
C GLY A 26 22.38 34.30 19.16
N HIS A 27 21.30 35.07 19.34
CA HIS A 27 20.17 34.68 20.21
C HIS A 27 19.45 33.40 19.73
N THR A 28 19.26 33.27 18.41
CA THR A 28 18.68 32.08 17.79
C THR A 28 19.57 30.86 18.01
N GLN A 29 20.89 31.01 17.80
CA GLN A 29 21.87 29.94 18.00
C GLN A 29 21.92 29.46 19.46
N GLU A 30 21.97 30.39 20.43
CA GLU A 30 21.99 30.03 21.85
C GLU A 30 20.70 29.33 22.27
N THR A 31 19.55 29.82 21.79
CA THR A 31 18.25 29.19 22.07
C THR A 31 18.16 27.79 21.46
N PHE A 32 18.62 27.61 20.21
CA PHE A 32 18.69 26.28 19.60
C PHE A 32 19.61 25.34 20.37
N ALA A 33 20.79 25.78 20.77
CA ALA A 33 21.71 24.97 21.56
C ALA A 33 21.09 24.53 22.89
N ARG A 34 20.37 25.43 23.58
CA ARG A 34 19.67 25.12 24.84
C ARG A 34 18.53 24.12 24.63
N LEU A 35 17.68 24.35 23.63
CA LEU A 35 16.59 23.44 23.29
C LEU A 35 17.12 22.05 22.90
N LEU A 36 18.25 21.99 22.19
CA LEU A 36 18.89 20.75 21.81
C LEU A 36 19.47 20.03 23.03
N ALA A 37 20.15 20.74 23.92
CA ALA A 37 20.67 20.21 25.19
C ALA A 37 19.57 19.54 26.03
N ASP A 38 18.42 20.18 26.13
CA ASP A 38 17.25 19.64 26.83
C ASP A 38 16.66 18.38 26.17
N VAL A 39 16.83 18.20 24.85
CA VAL A 39 16.30 17.04 24.11
C VAL A 39 17.26 15.86 24.19
N VAL A 40 18.56 16.12 24.12
CA VAL A 40 19.61 15.08 24.22
C VAL A 40 19.99 14.77 25.67
N HIS A 41 19.45 15.50 26.65
CA HIS A 41 19.68 15.36 28.08
C HIS A 41 21.15 15.58 28.49
N VAL A 42 21.78 16.65 27.98
CA VAL A 42 23.12 17.11 28.37
C VAL A 42 23.05 18.54 28.90
N GLU A 43 24.07 18.96 29.66
CA GLU A 43 24.09 20.31 30.26
C GLU A 43 24.27 21.42 29.22
N GLN A 44 25.15 21.21 28.23
CA GLN A 44 25.44 22.17 27.16
C GLN A 44 25.78 21.44 25.86
N VAL A 45 25.41 22.05 24.72
CA VAL A 45 25.76 21.57 23.39
C VAL A 45 26.61 22.64 22.70
N HIS A 46 27.80 22.26 22.24
CA HIS A 46 28.66 23.16 21.48
C HIS A 46 28.02 23.46 20.11
N PRO A 47 28.05 24.72 19.61
CA PRO A 47 27.37 25.08 18.36
C PRO A 47 27.80 24.30 17.13
N ASP A 48 29.06 23.87 17.10
CA ASP A 48 29.65 23.11 15.98
C ASP A 48 29.54 21.59 16.13
N SER A 49 28.99 21.08 17.25
CA SER A 49 28.83 19.63 17.44
C SER A 49 27.87 19.07 16.40
N HIS A 50 28.33 18.05 15.68
CA HIS A 50 27.53 17.37 14.67
C HIS A 50 26.42 16.55 15.33
N PHE A 51 25.16 16.84 14.98
CA PHE A 51 23.98 16.26 15.62
C PHE A 51 24.03 14.72 15.68
N PHE A 52 24.41 14.08 14.58
CA PHE A 52 24.36 12.61 14.47
C PHE A 52 25.63 11.90 14.93
N ASN A 53 26.80 12.53 14.74
CA ASN A 53 28.09 11.87 14.92
C ASN A 53 28.64 12.15 16.32
N ASP A 54 28.53 13.40 16.78
CA ASP A 54 29.11 13.82 18.05
C ASP A 54 28.09 13.69 19.19
N LEU A 55 26.84 14.11 18.94
CA LEU A 55 25.78 14.05 19.95
C LEU A 55 25.04 12.70 19.95
N GLY A 56 25.31 11.83 18.98
CA GLY A 56 24.63 10.54 18.83
C GLY A 56 23.11 10.66 18.65
N ALA A 57 22.61 11.83 18.25
CA ALA A 57 21.19 12.05 18.07
C ALA A 57 20.66 11.22 16.89
N ASP A 58 19.41 10.77 16.99
CA ASP A 58 18.70 10.13 15.88
C ASP A 58 17.56 11.01 15.37
N SER A 59 16.85 10.56 14.35
CA SER A 59 15.74 11.32 13.77
C SER A 59 14.58 11.54 14.75
N LEU A 60 14.37 10.68 15.74
CA LEU A 60 13.32 10.85 16.75
C LEU A 60 13.69 11.99 17.71
N VAL A 61 14.93 11.99 18.18
CA VAL A 61 15.51 13.08 18.99
C VAL A 61 15.42 14.40 18.22
N MET A 62 15.83 14.41 16.95
CA MET A 62 15.76 15.63 16.13
C MET A 62 14.33 16.07 15.83
N ALA A 63 13.38 15.14 15.66
CA ALA A 63 11.97 15.49 15.51
C ALA A 63 11.41 16.19 16.77
N HIS A 64 11.80 15.74 17.98
CA HIS A 64 11.44 16.41 19.22
C HIS A 64 12.08 17.80 19.34
N PHE A 65 13.33 17.96 18.90
CA PHE A 65 13.97 19.28 18.80
C PHE A 65 13.19 20.22 17.87
N CYS A 66 12.89 19.80 16.64
CA CYS A 66 12.07 20.57 15.70
C CYS A 66 10.69 20.90 16.27
N ALA A 67 10.07 19.98 17.02
CA ALA A 67 8.78 20.23 17.67
C ALA A 67 8.86 21.26 18.80
N ARG A 68 9.95 21.27 19.58
CA ARG A 68 10.18 22.29 20.62
C ARG A 68 10.46 23.66 20.02
N VAL A 69 11.28 23.72 18.96
CA VAL A 69 11.53 24.96 18.20
C VAL A 69 10.22 25.54 17.67
N ARG A 70 9.33 24.71 17.10
CA ARG A 70 8.03 25.18 16.57
C ARG A 70 7.04 25.70 17.61
N LYS A 71 7.25 25.43 18.91
CA LYS A 71 6.44 26.01 19.99
C LYS A 71 6.87 27.43 20.36
N ARG A 72 8.01 27.90 19.84
CA ARG A 72 8.59 29.22 20.05
C ARG A 72 8.35 30.06 18.79
N PRO A 73 7.34 30.94 18.77
CA PRO A 73 7.02 31.76 17.59
C PRO A 73 8.10 32.79 17.26
N ASP A 74 9.01 33.05 18.20
CA ASP A 74 10.20 33.90 18.07
C ASP A 74 11.34 33.27 17.25
N LEU A 75 11.25 31.97 16.92
CA LEU A 75 12.29 31.24 16.20
C LEU A 75 11.86 30.87 14.77
N PRO A 76 12.80 30.80 13.82
CA PRO A 76 12.51 30.32 12.48
C PRO A 76 12.10 28.84 12.51
N SER A 77 11.16 28.46 11.65
CA SER A 77 10.70 27.08 11.57
C SER A 77 11.78 26.16 11.02
N VAL A 78 12.02 25.04 11.70
CA VAL A 78 13.01 24.03 11.29
C VAL A 78 12.32 22.76 10.82
N SER A 79 12.69 22.25 9.64
CA SER A 79 12.24 20.95 9.12
C SER A 79 13.30 19.87 9.33
N MET A 80 12.90 18.60 9.29
CA MET A 80 13.86 17.48 9.32
C MET A 80 14.85 17.51 8.15
N ARG A 81 14.46 18.08 7.00
CA ARG A 81 15.36 18.26 5.86
C ARG A 81 16.48 19.25 6.19
N ASP A 82 16.19 20.31 6.93
CA ASP A 82 17.18 21.32 7.32
C ASP A 82 18.19 20.74 8.30
N ILE A 83 17.71 19.95 9.28
CA ILE A 83 18.56 19.23 10.24
C ILE A 83 19.60 18.34 9.54
N TYR A 84 19.20 17.57 8.52
CA TYR A 84 20.14 16.71 7.81
C TYR A 84 21.09 17.47 6.89
N ARG A 85 20.67 18.61 6.34
CA ARG A 85 21.52 19.45 5.47
C ARG A 85 22.52 20.30 6.24
N HIS A 86 22.15 20.71 7.44
CA HIS A 86 22.93 21.58 8.30
C HIS A 86 23.03 20.95 9.70
N PRO A 87 23.86 19.91 9.86
CA PRO A 87 23.84 19.03 11.03
C PRO A 87 24.60 19.59 12.24
N SER A 88 24.64 20.91 12.43
CA SER A 88 25.16 21.58 13.64
C SER A 88 24.34 22.83 13.93
N VAL A 89 24.32 23.29 15.18
CA VAL A 89 23.50 24.46 15.56
C VAL A 89 23.99 25.70 14.82
N GLY A 90 25.31 25.91 14.72
CA GLY A 90 25.90 27.03 13.99
C GLY A 90 25.54 27.00 12.50
N ALA A 91 25.70 25.85 11.84
CA ALA A 91 25.36 25.71 10.42
C ALA A 91 23.86 25.89 10.16
N LEU A 92 23.01 25.37 11.04
CA LEU A 92 21.56 25.48 10.95
C LEU A 92 21.11 26.94 11.09
N THR A 93 21.61 27.65 12.10
CA THR A 93 21.30 29.06 12.31
C THR A 93 21.78 29.91 11.13
N ALA A 94 23.00 29.68 10.65
CA ALA A 94 23.53 30.41 9.49
C ALA A 94 22.68 30.19 8.22
N ALA A 95 22.25 28.96 7.96
CA ALA A 95 21.41 28.61 6.82
C ALA A 95 20.01 29.23 6.90
N LEU A 96 19.47 29.42 8.11
CA LEU A 96 18.17 30.05 8.33
C LEU A 96 18.26 31.58 8.35
N ALA A 97 19.42 32.15 8.70
CA ALA A 97 19.68 33.59 8.66
C ALA A 97 19.83 34.12 7.23
N HIS A 98 20.38 33.32 6.32
CA HIS A 98 20.53 33.64 4.89
C HIS A 98 19.86 32.56 4.05
N PRO A 99 18.51 32.60 3.89
CA PRO A 99 17.84 31.64 3.02
C PRO A 99 18.46 31.72 1.62
N PRO A 100 18.90 30.60 1.02
CA PRO A 100 19.47 30.61 -0.31
C PRO A 100 18.50 31.27 -1.29
N THR A 101 19.04 32.01 -2.27
CA THR A 101 18.27 32.55 -3.40
C THR A 101 17.33 31.45 -3.90
N PRO A 102 16.00 31.67 -3.94
CA PRO A 102 15.07 30.58 -4.16
C PRO A 102 15.40 29.91 -5.50
N ALA A 103 15.85 28.65 -5.43
CA ALA A 103 15.65 27.73 -6.54
C ALA A 103 14.17 27.81 -6.91
N PRO A 104 13.80 27.77 -8.21
CA PRO A 104 12.46 28.11 -8.68
C PRO A 104 11.45 27.46 -7.75
N GLU A 105 10.65 28.31 -7.09
CA GLU A 105 9.70 27.85 -6.08
C GLU A 105 8.93 26.67 -6.67
N PRO A 106 8.76 25.55 -5.94
CA PRO A 106 7.86 24.51 -6.38
C PRO A 106 6.54 25.20 -6.71
N ALA A 107 6.08 25.06 -7.96
CA ALA A 107 4.92 25.76 -8.52
C ALA A 107 3.91 26.05 -7.41
N THR A 108 3.74 27.33 -7.10
CA THR A 108 3.16 27.85 -5.86
C THR A 108 2.02 26.93 -5.45
N ILE A 109 2.25 26.12 -4.41
CA ILE A 109 1.18 25.32 -3.82
C ILE A 109 0.27 26.37 -3.22
N VAL A 110 -0.73 26.79 -3.97
CA VAL A 110 -1.69 27.77 -3.50
C VAL A 110 -2.33 27.15 -2.27
N ALA A 111 -1.89 27.62 -1.09
CA ALA A 111 -2.53 27.30 0.16
C ALA A 111 -4.00 27.64 -0.05
N ARG A 112 -4.85 26.61 -0.04
CA ARG A 112 -6.26 26.79 -0.32
C ARG A 112 -6.79 27.84 0.65
N ALA A 113 -7.54 28.82 0.15
CA ALA A 113 -8.30 29.69 1.05
C ALA A 113 -9.09 28.80 2.01
N PRO A 114 -9.00 28.99 3.34
CA PRO A 114 -9.66 28.15 4.31
C PRO A 114 -11.16 28.18 4.02
N VAL A 115 -11.67 27.12 3.41
CA VAL A 115 -13.11 27.00 3.21
C VAL A 115 -13.66 26.62 4.57
N ALA A 116 -14.63 27.40 5.06
CA ALA A 116 -15.25 27.13 6.36
C ALA A 116 -15.67 25.66 6.44
N PRO A 117 -15.32 24.97 7.55
CA PRO A 117 -15.65 23.57 7.69
C PRO A 117 -17.16 23.38 7.58
N GLU A 118 -17.59 22.49 6.70
CA GLU A 118 -19.01 22.17 6.63
C GLU A 118 -19.41 21.45 7.93
N SER A 119 -20.54 21.85 8.54
CA SER A 119 -20.96 21.25 9.80
C SER A 119 -21.07 19.72 9.66
N PRO A 120 -20.52 18.94 10.61
CA PRO A 120 -20.51 17.49 10.55
C PRO A 120 -21.91 16.93 10.28
N ALA A 121 -22.00 15.87 9.48
CA ALA A 121 -23.27 15.20 9.27
C ALA A 121 -23.85 14.75 10.62
N GLY A 122 -25.09 15.16 10.91
CA GLY A 122 -25.75 14.78 12.16
C GLY A 122 -25.87 13.26 12.31
N ARG A 123 -25.94 12.79 13.56
CA ARG A 123 -26.18 11.38 13.91
C ARG A 123 -27.27 10.68 13.07
N PRO A 124 -28.44 11.28 12.77
CA PRO A 124 -29.46 10.61 11.95
C PRO A 124 -29.00 10.31 10.52
N HIS A 125 -28.25 11.22 9.88
CA HIS A 125 -27.73 11.01 8.52
C HIS A 125 -26.68 9.90 8.51
N HIS A 126 -25.79 9.88 9.51
CA HIS A 126 -24.80 8.83 9.68
C HIS A 126 -25.45 7.45 9.86
N LEU A 127 -26.50 7.35 10.68
CA LEU A 127 -27.25 6.11 10.88
C LEU A 127 -28.01 5.69 9.62
N LEU A 128 -28.73 6.61 8.98
CA LEU A 128 -29.47 6.35 7.74
C LEU A 128 -28.54 5.84 6.63
N CYS A 129 -27.36 6.45 6.48
CA CYS A 129 -26.35 5.99 5.54
C CYS A 129 -25.94 4.54 5.82
N GLY A 130 -25.65 4.21 7.10
CA GLY A 130 -25.34 2.84 7.51
C GLY A 130 -26.46 1.85 7.22
N VAL A 131 -27.71 2.21 7.49
CA VAL A 131 -28.89 1.37 7.20
C VAL A 131 -29.01 1.11 5.69
N LEU A 132 -28.90 2.14 4.85
CA LEU A 132 -28.97 1.99 3.39
C LEU A 132 -27.83 1.13 2.84
N GLN A 133 -26.63 1.23 3.40
CA GLN A 133 -25.50 0.37 3.03
C GLN A 133 -25.75 -1.10 3.42
N VAL A 134 -26.33 -1.35 4.61
CA VAL A 134 -26.72 -2.70 5.05
C VAL A 134 -27.83 -3.28 4.17
N LEU A 135 -28.85 -2.49 3.85
CA LEU A 135 -29.92 -2.90 2.92
C LEU A 135 -29.35 -3.20 1.53
N SER A 136 -28.39 -2.40 1.05
CA SER A 136 -27.69 -2.66 -0.22
C SER A 136 -26.91 -3.98 -0.17
N TYR A 137 -26.27 -4.29 0.97
CA TYR A 137 -25.58 -5.56 1.19
C TYR A 137 -26.56 -6.75 1.17
N PHE A 138 -27.67 -6.69 1.92
CA PHE A 138 -28.68 -7.76 1.91
C PHE A 138 -29.32 -7.93 0.53
N GLY A 139 -29.62 -6.82 -0.17
CA GLY A 139 -30.13 -6.85 -1.54
C GLY A 139 -29.14 -7.52 -2.50
N TYR A 140 -27.85 -7.21 -2.38
CA TYR A 140 -26.80 -7.85 -3.19
C TYR A 140 -26.63 -9.34 -2.85
N ALA A 141 -26.67 -9.71 -1.56
CA ALA A 141 -26.60 -11.10 -1.10
C ALA A 141 -27.78 -11.94 -1.62
N GLY A 142 -28.99 -11.37 -1.59
CA GLY A 142 -30.20 -11.98 -2.15
C GLY A 142 -30.14 -12.12 -3.66
N LEU A 143 -29.71 -11.07 -4.37
CA LEU A 143 -29.51 -11.12 -5.82
C LEU A 143 -28.49 -12.21 -6.20
N LEU A 144 -27.37 -12.29 -5.50
CA LEU A 144 -26.35 -13.31 -5.73
C LEU A 144 -26.91 -14.72 -5.48
N ALA A 145 -27.76 -14.90 -4.47
CA ALA A 145 -28.40 -16.19 -4.20
C ALA A 145 -29.35 -16.61 -5.33
N VAL A 146 -30.19 -15.69 -5.82
CA VAL A 146 -31.07 -15.95 -6.97
C VAL A 146 -30.26 -16.30 -8.22
N VAL A 147 -29.22 -15.53 -8.52
CA VAL A 147 -28.35 -15.78 -9.68
C VAL A 147 -27.63 -17.13 -9.56
N THR A 148 -27.16 -17.48 -8.36
CA THR A 148 -26.48 -18.76 -8.12
C THR A 148 -27.44 -19.94 -8.24
N ALA A 149 -28.66 -19.82 -7.71
CA ALA A 149 -29.68 -20.85 -7.82
C ALA A 149 -30.10 -21.09 -9.27
N LEU A 150 -30.43 -20.02 -10.02
CA LEU A 150 -30.76 -20.12 -11.44
C LEU A 150 -29.60 -20.72 -12.25
N GLY A 151 -28.36 -20.35 -11.91
CA GLY A 151 -27.17 -20.92 -12.54
C GLY A 151 -27.00 -22.40 -12.25
N TYR A 152 -27.18 -22.80 -10.99
CA TYR A 152 -27.11 -24.20 -10.58
C TYR A 152 -28.16 -25.03 -11.33
N ASP A 153 -29.44 -24.64 -11.27
CA ASP A 153 -30.54 -25.36 -11.92
C ASP A 153 -30.32 -25.48 -13.44
N TRP A 154 -29.79 -24.42 -14.08
CA TRP A 154 -29.46 -24.43 -15.51
C TRP A 154 -28.33 -25.40 -15.86
N ILE A 155 -27.28 -25.44 -15.04
CA ILE A 155 -26.09 -26.27 -15.26
C ILE A 155 -26.38 -27.74 -14.95
N SER A 156 -27.11 -28.00 -13.86
CA SER A 156 -27.45 -29.36 -13.42
C SER A 156 -28.47 -30.05 -14.33
N ALA A 157 -29.21 -29.30 -15.14
CA ALA A 157 -30.10 -29.85 -16.18
C ALA A 157 -29.36 -30.48 -17.38
N GLY A 158 -28.03 -30.45 -17.40
CA GLY A 158 -27.24 -30.97 -18.51
C GLY A 158 -27.19 -32.51 -18.58
N SER A 159 -27.38 -33.07 -19.78
CA SER A 159 -27.44 -34.53 -20.00
C SER A 159 -26.07 -35.17 -20.30
N GLY A 160 -25.03 -34.76 -19.57
CA GLY A 160 -23.66 -35.30 -19.67
C GLY A 160 -22.57 -34.23 -19.53
N LEU A 161 -21.31 -34.65 -19.38
CA LEU A 161 -20.18 -33.75 -19.09
C LEU A 161 -20.01 -32.60 -20.07
N LEU A 162 -20.14 -32.87 -21.38
CA LEU A 162 -20.01 -31.84 -22.41
C LEU A 162 -21.17 -30.82 -22.35
N ASP A 163 -22.41 -31.29 -22.15
CA ASP A 163 -23.56 -30.40 -22.05
C ASP A 163 -23.51 -29.55 -20.77
N THR A 164 -23.17 -30.15 -19.63
CA THR A 164 -22.92 -29.43 -18.36
C THR A 164 -21.80 -28.40 -18.51
N TYR A 165 -20.71 -28.75 -19.22
CA TYR A 165 -19.63 -27.82 -19.51
C TYR A 165 -20.10 -26.64 -20.39
N LEU A 166 -20.81 -26.91 -21.49
CA LEU A 166 -21.33 -25.86 -22.38
C LEU A 166 -22.36 -24.96 -21.67
N ARG A 167 -23.22 -25.53 -20.82
CA ARG A 167 -24.15 -24.78 -19.96
C ARG A 167 -23.43 -23.91 -18.95
N SER A 168 -22.35 -24.41 -18.35
CA SER A 168 -21.48 -23.65 -17.44
C SER A 168 -20.80 -22.49 -18.14
N VAL A 169 -20.30 -22.71 -19.36
CA VAL A 169 -19.74 -21.65 -20.23
C VAL A 169 -20.81 -20.61 -20.55
N GLY A 170 -22.01 -21.03 -20.94
CA GLY A 170 -23.13 -20.13 -21.28
C GLY A 170 -23.56 -19.27 -20.10
N PHE A 171 -23.84 -19.90 -18.94
CA PHE A 171 -24.18 -19.18 -17.71
C PHE A 171 -23.07 -18.23 -17.29
N GLY A 172 -21.82 -18.71 -17.32
CA GLY A 172 -20.67 -17.92 -16.97
C GLY A 172 -20.45 -16.70 -17.88
N ALA A 173 -20.73 -16.83 -19.18
CA ALA A 173 -20.69 -15.72 -20.14
C ALA A 173 -21.74 -14.66 -19.81
N VAL A 174 -22.97 -15.07 -19.54
CA VAL A 174 -24.04 -14.16 -19.10
C VAL A 174 -23.64 -13.47 -17.80
N LEU A 175 -23.14 -14.23 -16.82
CA LEU A 175 -22.73 -13.68 -15.52
C LEU A 175 -21.60 -12.65 -15.67
N LEU A 176 -20.58 -12.93 -16.49
CA LEU A 176 -19.50 -11.99 -16.75
C LEU A 176 -20.02 -10.69 -17.37
N VAL A 177 -20.93 -10.78 -18.35
CA VAL A 177 -21.56 -9.60 -18.99
C VAL A 177 -22.37 -8.81 -17.97
N VAL A 178 -23.22 -9.48 -17.19
CA VAL A 178 -24.08 -8.83 -16.17
C VAL A 178 -23.22 -8.14 -15.10
N LEU A 179 -22.24 -8.83 -14.51
CA LEU A 179 -21.37 -8.25 -13.47
C LEU A 179 -20.49 -7.11 -14.02
N SER A 180 -20.16 -7.13 -15.30
CA SER A 180 -19.40 -6.07 -15.97
C SER A 180 -20.27 -4.86 -16.33
N ALA A 181 -21.52 -5.07 -16.74
CA ALA A 181 -22.48 -4.04 -17.13
C ALA A 181 -23.13 -3.36 -15.92
N LEU A 182 -23.38 -4.11 -14.84
CA LEU A 182 -24.00 -3.61 -13.61
C LEU A 182 -23.38 -2.30 -13.07
N PRO A 183 -22.04 -2.17 -12.88
CA PRO A 183 -21.45 -0.90 -12.41
C PRO A 183 -21.65 0.25 -13.40
N VAL A 184 -21.66 -0.03 -14.71
CA VAL A 184 -21.88 0.99 -15.74
C VAL A 184 -23.32 1.50 -15.68
N ILE A 185 -24.29 0.58 -15.67
CA ILE A 185 -25.71 0.89 -15.57
C ILE A 185 -25.99 1.64 -14.26
N ALA A 186 -25.50 1.14 -13.13
CA ALA A 186 -25.67 1.77 -11.83
C ALA A 186 -25.09 3.18 -11.80
N LYS A 187 -23.90 3.41 -12.39
CA LYS A 187 -23.30 4.75 -12.50
C LYS A 187 -24.21 5.71 -13.26
N TRP A 188 -24.71 5.31 -14.43
CA TRP A 188 -25.53 6.18 -15.29
C TRP A 188 -26.92 6.44 -14.71
N LEU A 189 -27.55 5.45 -14.05
CA LEU A 189 -28.86 5.60 -13.41
C LEU A 189 -28.78 6.37 -12.08
N LEU A 190 -27.80 6.04 -11.23
CA LEU A 190 -27.72 6.58 -9.87
C LEU A 190 -26.93 7.87 -9.79
N VAL A 191 -26.06 8.20 -10.74
CA VAL A 191 -25.24 9.43 -10.67
C VAL A 191 -25.39 10.27 -11.93
N GLY A 192 -25.37 9.64 -13.10
CA GLY A 192 -25.32 10.34 -14.38
C GLY A 192 -23.87 10.70 -14.74
N ARG A 193 -23.62 11.97 -15.10
CA ARG A 193 -22.26 12.47 -15.40
C ARG A 193 -21.64 13.09 -14.16
N TRP A 194 -20.41 12.68 -13.83
CA TRP A 194 -19.64 13.34 -12.79
C TRP A 194 -19.25 14.75 -13.23
N THR A 195 -19.52 15.74 -12.37
CA THR A 195 -19.05 17.13 -12.49
C THR A 195 -18.23 17.49 -11.25
N PRO A 196 -17.29 18.47 -11.34
CA PRO A 196 -16.55 18.94 -10.17
C PRO A 196 -17.53 19.52 -9.14
N THR A 197 -17.68 18.84 -8.01
CA THR A 197 -18.69 19.14 -6.98
C THR A 197 -18.18 18.74 -5.61
N ARG A 198 -18.80 19.28 -4.57
CA ARG A 198 -18.57 18.93 -3.17
C ARG A 198 -19.86 18.43 -2.57
N PHE A 199 -19.81 17.33 -1.82
CA PHE A 199 -20.96 16.83 -1.09
C PHE A 199 -20.53 16.16 0.20
N ARG A 200 -21.36 16.30 1.24
CA ARG A 200 -21.08 15.73 2.57
C ARG A 200 -20.98 14.22 2.54
N VAL A 201 -20.00 13.70 3.26
CA VAL A 201 -19.96 12.28 3.63
C VAL A 201 -21.20 11.97 4.48
N TRP A 202 -21.71 10.74 4.38
CA TRP A 202 -22.94 10.26 5.05
C TRP A 202 -24.27 10.85 4.54
N SER A 203 -24.25 11.70 3.50
CA SER A 203 -25.47 12.15 2.81
C SER A 203 -26.06 11.09 1.88
N LEU A 204 -27.29 11.32 1.36
CA LEU A 204 -27.88 10.46 0.33
C LEU A 204 -27.08 10.47 -0.99
N VAL A 205 -26.49 11.63 -1.34
CA VAL A 205 -25.58 11.74 -2.48
C VAL A 205 -24.35 10.85 -2.26
N TYR A 206 -23.82 10.85 -1.04
CA TYR A 206 -22.73 9.98 -0.66
C TYR A 206 -23.09 8.49 -0.74
N VAL A 207 -24.31 8.08 -0.35
CA VAL A 207 -24.76 6.67 -0.52
C VAL A 207 -24.75 6.26 -1.99
N ARG A 208 -25.24 7.11 -2.89
CA ARG A 208 -25.21 6.88 -4.35
C ARG A 208 -23.77 6.74 -4.85
N PHE A 209 -22.89 7.65 -4.43
CA PHE A 209 -21.46 7.60 -4.73
C PHE A 209 -20.81 6.30 -4.21
N TRP A 210 -21.06 5.93 -2.95
CA TRP A 210 -20.50 4.73 -2.32
C TRP A 210 -20.95 3.45 -3.03
N LEU A 211 -22.22 3.36 -3.42
CA LEU A 211 -22.74 2.17 -4.10
C LEU A 211 -22.08 1.99 -5.47
N VAL A 212 -22.02 3.07 -6.27
CA VAL A 212 -21.35 3.05 -7.58
C VAL A 212 -19.86 2.74 -7.44
N ARG A 213 -19.18 3.38 -6.47
CA ARG A 213 -17.77 3.12 -6.17
C ARG A 213 -17.52 1.67 -5.79
N THR A 214 -18.38 1.08 -4.96
CA THR A 214 -18.27 -0.31 -4.52
C THR A 214 -18.42 -1.24 -5.71
N LEU A 215 -19.45 -1.05 -6.53
CA LEU A 215 -19.70 -1.86 -7.74
C LEU A 215 -18.55 -1.77 -8.75
N ILE A 216 -18.00 -0.57 -8.98
CA ILE A 216 -16.83 -0.39 -9.88
C ILE A 216 -15.63 -1.17 -9.35
N ARG A 217 -15.35 -1.09 -8.04
CA ARG A 217 -14.19 -1.75 -7.42
C ARG A 217 -14.31 -3.26 -7.33
N THR A 218 -15.52 -3.80 -7.27
CA THR A 218 -15.79 -5.25 -7.25
C THR A 218 -16.02 -5.82 -8.66
N SER A 219 -16.03 -4.99 -9.71
CA SER A 219 -16.22 -5.43 -11.09
C SER A 219 -15.13 -6.42 -11.53
N PRO A 220 -15.49 -7.52 -12.23
CA PRO A 220 -14.50 -8.41 -12.84
C PRO A 220 -13.53 -7.69 -13.79
N LEU A 221 -13.98 -6.59 -14.41
CA LEU A 221 -13.16 -5.78 -15.32
C LEU A 221 -11.98 -5.08 -14.62
N ALA A 222 -11.98 -4.98 -13.29
CA ALA A 222 -10.83 -4.55 -12.50
C ALA A 222 -9.59 -5.43 -12.74
N LEU A 223 -9.78 -6.72 -13.00
CA LEU A 223 -8.70 -7.69 -13.25
C LEU A 223 -8.05 -7.51 -14.63
N PHE A 224 -8.70 -6.76 -15.52
CA PHE A 224 -8.26 -6.52 -16.89
C PHE A 224 -7.32 -5.31 -17.03
N ALA A 225 -6.87 -4.70 -15.92
CA ALA A 225 -5.83 -3.67 -15.95
C ALA A 225 -4.56 -4.18 -16.68
N GLY A 226 -4.06 -3.38 -17.62
CA GLY A 226 -2.97 -3.72 -18.53
C GLY A 226 -3.40 -4.44 -19.82
N THR A 227 -4.69 -4.46 -20.13
CA THR A 227 -5.25 -5.09 -21.33
C THR A 227 -6.01 -4.05 -22.17
N PRO A 228 -6.30 -4.32 -23.45
CA PRO A 228 -6.99 -3.34 -24.30
C PRO A 228 -8.49 -3.20 -23.95
N LEU A 229 -9.04 -4.10 -23.13
CA LEU A 229 -10.42 -4.07 -22.66
C LEU A 229 -10.64 -3.02 -21.56
N PHE A 230 -9.60 -2.73 -20.78
CA PHE A 230 -9.72 -1.82 -19.65
C PHE A 230 -9.97 -0.35 -20.06
N PRO A 231 -9.26 0.21 -21.06
CA PRO A 231 -9.63 1.51 -21.63
C PRO A 231 -11.07 1.58 -22.16
N LEU A 232 -11.62 0.48 -22.70
CA LEU A 232 -13.02 0.44 -23.16
C LEU A 232 -13.99 0.51 -21.98
N TYR A 233 -13.69 -0.19 -20.90
CA TYR A 233 -14.47 -0.13 -19.66
C TYR A 233 -14.48 1.28 -19.06
N LEU A 234 -13.32 1.94 -18.98
CA LEU A 234 -13.23 3.33 -18.51
C LEU A 234 -14.06 4.29 -19.37
N ARG A 235 -14.08 4.12 -20.69
CA ARG A 235 -14.95 4.90 -21.60
C ARG A 235 -16.43 4.64 -21.34
N ALA A 236 -16.83 3.39 -21.11
CA ALA A 236 -18.22 3.05 -20.79
C ALA A 236 -18.68 3.71 -19.48
N LEU A 237 -17.76 3.88 -18.52
CA LEU A 237 -18.00 4.63 -17.28
C LEU A 237 -17.96 6.17 -17.47
N GLY A 238 -17.58 6.67 -18.65
CA GLY A 238 -17.60 8.10 -18.99
C GLY A 238 -16.22 8.77 -19.16
N ALA A 239 -15.12 8.06 -18.91
CA ALA A 239 -13.78 8.63 -19.05
C ALA A 239 -13.39 8.91 -20.51
N ARG A 240 -12.64 9.99 -20.74
CA ARG A 240 -12.12 10.37 -22.05
C ARG A 240 -10.76 9.73 -22.29
N VAL A 241 -10.75 8.49 -22.76
CA VAL A 241 -9.51 7.72 -22.97
C VAL A 241 -9.14 7.65 -24.45
N GLY A 242 -7.95 8.11 -24.81
CA GLY A 242 -7.41 8.12 -26.18
C GLY A 242 -7.06 6.72 -26.71
N ARG A 243 -6.77 6.64 -28.01
CA ARG A 243 -6.26 5.41 -28.63
C ARG A 243 -4.86 5.12 -28.12
N GLY A 244 -4.46 3.85 -28.04
CA GLY A 244 -3.07 3.55 -27.69
C GLY A 244 -2.73 3.55 -26.20
N VAL A 245 -3.65 3.91 -25.30
CA VAL A 245 -3.37 4.00 -23.86
C VAL A 245 -2.97 2.66 -23.25
N THR A 246 -1.93 2.69 -22.42
CA THR A 246 -1.47 1.56 -21.60
C THR A 246 -1.74 1.89 -20.12
N PHE A 247 -2.77 1.29 -19.54
CA PHE A 247 -3.16 1.54 -18.14
C PHE A 247 -2.89 0.31 -17.28
N LEU A 248 -1.89 0.36 -16.39
CA LEU A 248 -1.41 -0.77 -15.60
C LEU A 248 -1.81 -0.70 -14.11
N SER A 249 -2.25 0.47 -13.62
CA SER A 249 -2.72 0.62 -12.24
C SER A 249 -4.02 -0.15 -11.98
N ARG A 250 -4.15 -0.67 -10.76
CA ARG A 250 -5.39 -1.30 -10.26
C ARG A 250 -6.23 -0.35 -9.39
N GLY A 251 -5.72 0.85 -9.09
CA GLY A 251 -6.48 1.90 -8.44
C GLY A 251 -7.53 2.46 -9.40
N LEU A 252 -8.75 1.93 -9.35
CA LEU A 252 -9.82 2.30 -10.26
C LEU A 252 -10.27 3.75 -10.01
N PRO A 253 -10.26 4.63 -11.04
CA PRO A 253 -10.91 5.93 -10.95
C PRO A 253 -12.41 5.71 -10.75
N VAL A 254 -13.02 6.49 -9.84
CA VAL A 254 -14.46 6.39 -9.51
C VAL A 254 -15.23 7.48 -10.23
N CYS A 255 -14.72 8.72 -10.20
CA CYS A 255 -15.31 9.86 -10.89
C CYS A 255 -14.81 9.93 -12.33
N THR A 256 -15.13 8.90 -13.10
CA THR A 256 -14.55 8.63 -14.43
C THR A 256 -14.79 9.72 -15.46
N ASP A 257 -15.91 10.45 -15.46
CA ASP A 257 -16.15 11.55 -16.42
C ASP A 257 -15.17 12.72 -16.26
N LEU A 258 -14.50 12.81 -15.11
CA LEU A 258 -13.49 13.82 -14.79
C LEU A 258 -12.07 13.35 -15.16
N LEU A 259 -11.92 12.14 -15.68
CA LEU A 259 -10.65 11.57 -16.12
C LEU A 259 -10.48 11.74 -17.63
N THR A 260 -9.40 12.43 -18.03
CA THR A 260 -8.96 12.50 -19.42
C THR A 260 -7.59 11.86 -19.56
N ILE A 261 -7.43 10.95 -20.51
CA ILE A 261 -6.16 10.30 -20.83
C ILE A 261 -5.95 10.39 -22.34
N GLY A 262 -4.90 11.10 -22.77
CA GLY A 262 -4.55 11.30 -24.17
C GLY A 262 -4.07 10.02 -24.86
N ALA A 263 -4.01 10.06 -26.18
CA ALA A 263 -3.57 8.90 -26.97
C ALA A 263 -2.12 8.52 -26.64
N GLY A 264 -1.81 7.22 -26.59
CA GLY A 264 -0.44 6.73 -26.33
C GLY A 264 0.07 6.87 -24.89
N ALA A 265 -0.69 7.52 -23.99
CA ALA A 265 -0.28 7.72 -22.61
C ALA A 265 -0.11 6.41 -21.83
N VAL A 266 0.83 6.41 -20.88
CA VAL A 266 1.20 5.26 -20.05
C VAL A 266 0.97 5.58 -18.59
N VAL A 267 0.13 4.79 -17.92
CA VAL A 267 -0.09 4.85 -16.47
C VAL A 267 0.47 3.57 -15.86
N ARG A 268 1.55 3.67 -15.08
CA ARG A 268 2.21 2.50 -14.47
C ARG A 268 1.39 1.94 -13.28
N LYS A 269 1.84 0.80 -12.74
CA LYS A 269 1.17 0.15 -11.62
C LYS A 269 1.29 1.02 -10.36
N ASP A 270 0.39 0.80 -9.41
CA ASP A 270 0.39 1.47 -8.09
C ASP A 270 0.25 3.01 -8.13
N SER A 271 -0.12 3.61 -9.26
CA SER A 271 -0.50 5.04 -9.34
C SER A 271 -1.92 5.24 -8.81
N LEU A 272 -2.15 6.28 -8.00
CA LEU A 272 -3.45 6.68 -7.48
C LEU A 272 -3.99 7.90 -8.25
N LEU A 273 -5.13 7.72 -8.94
CA LEU A 273 -5.80 8.75 -9.74
C LEU A 273 -7.34 8.62 -9.60
N SER A 274 -7.85 8.89 -8.41
CA SER A 274 -9.25 8.57 -8.08
C SER A 274 -10.29 9.52 -8.69
N CYS A 275 -9.87 10.73 -9.09
CA CYS A 275 -10.72 11.86 -9.49
C CYS A 275 -11.69 12.35 -8.39
N TYR A 276 -11.42 11.96 -7.14
CA TYR A 276 -12.04 12.50 -5.94
C TYR A 276 -11.05 12.40 -4.79
N ARG A 277 -11.27 13.22 -3.76
CA ARG A 277 -10.65 13.10 -2.44
C ARG A 277 -11.69 13.39 -1.37
N ALA A 278 -11.42 13.00 -0.14
CA ALA A 278 -12.18 13.41 1.02
C ALA A 278 -11.37 14.43 1.82
N THR A 279 -11.98 15.55 2.19
CA THR A 279 -11.37 16.56 3.04
C THR A 279 -12.45 17.07 3.98
N ASP A 280 -12.18 17.11 5.28
CA ASP A 280 -13.06 17.72 6.28
C ASP A 280 -14.54 17.29 6.17
N GLY A 281 -14.77 15.97 6.15
CA GLY A 281 -16.12 15.41 6.11
C GLY A 281 -16.89 15.60 4.80
N VAL A 282 -16.26 16.11 3.73
CA VAL A 282 -16.85 16.20 2.38
C VAL A 282 -16.05 15.39 1.36
N ILE A 283 -16.74 14.85 0.37
CA ILE A 283 -16.12 14.34 -0.85
C ILE A 283 -16.02 15.49 -1.85
N GLU A 284 -14.83 15.73 -2.37
CA GLU A 284 -14.55 16.67 -3.44
C GLU A 284 -14.20 15.89 -4.70
N THR A 285 -14.96 16.09 -5.78
CA THR A 285 -14.66 15.53 -7.09
C THR A 285 -13.94 16.56 -7.94
N GLY A 286 -12.99 16.13 -8.76
CA GLY A 286 -12.28 17.05 -9.64
C GLY A 286 -11.49 16.38 -10.76
N PRO A 287 -11.10 17.15 -11.78
CA PRO A 287 -10.50 16.63 -13.00
C PRO A 287 -9.07 16.15 -12.78
N VAL A 288 -8.69 15.12 -13.53
CA VAL A 288 -7.30 14.71 -13.74
C VAL A 288 -7.09 14.52 -15.24
N ALA A 289 -6.15 15.26 -15.83
CA ALA A 289 -5.93 15.27 -17.27
C ALA A 289 -4.51 14.82 -17.63
N LEU A 290 -4.39 13.74 -18.40
CA LEU A 290 -3.13 13.27 -18.95
C LEU A 290 -3.12 13.54 -20.46
N GLY A 291 -2.11 14.25 -20.95
CA GLY A 291 -1.94 14.59 -22.36
C GLY A 291 -1.56 13.38 -23.22
N PRO A 292 -1.55 13.52 -24.56
CA PRO A 292 -1.07 12.47 -25.45
C PRO A 292 0.39 12.12 -25.15
N ASP A 293 0.72 10.83 -25.18
CA ASP A 293 2.05 10.29 -24.89
C ASP A 293 2.62 10.62 -23.50
N ALA A 294 1.78 11.12 -22.58
CA ALA A 294 2.19 11.39 -21.21
C ALA A 294 2.53 10.10 -20.45
N VAL A 295 3.52 10.17 -19.56
CA VAL A 295 3.99 9.03 -18.76
C VAL A 295 3.79 9.32 -17.28
N VAL A 296 3.03 8.46 -16.60
CA VAL A 296 2.88 8.48 -15.14
C VAL A 296 3.67 7.33 -14.55
N GLY A 297 4.67 7.67 -13.74
CA GLY A 297 5.54 6.75 -13.02
C GLY A 297 4.83 5.84 -12.02
N GLU A 298 5.56 4.87 -11.52
CA GLU A 298 5.04 3.91 -10.54
C GLU A 298 5.00 4.52 -9.13
N ALA A 299 4.04 4.06 -8.31
CA ALA A 299 3.86 4.56 -6.94
C ALA A 299 3.66 6.08 -6.86
N THR A 300 2.93 6.65 -7.82
CA THR A 300 2.62 8.08 -7.88
C THR A 300 1.22 8.40 -7.37
N VAL A 301 1.02 9.63 -6.93
CA VAL A 301 -0.30 10.14 -6.52
C VAL A 301 -0.64 11.38 -7.33
N LEU A 302 -1.76 11.36 -8.05
CA LEU A 302 -2.28 12.52 -8.77
C LEU A 302 -3.54 12.98 -8.05
N ASP A 303 -3.47 14.15 -7.39
CA ASP A 303 -4.62 14.76 -6.74
C ASP A 303 -5.58 15.38 -7.78
N ILE A 304 -6.79 15.73 -7.35
CA ILE A 304 -7.76 16.43 -8.20
C ILE A 304 -7.24 17.82 -8.60
N GLY A 305 -7.62 18.26 -9.80
CA GLY A 305 -7.17 19.53 -10.37
C GLY A 305 -5.73 19.51 -10.87
N THR A 306 -5.21 18.34 -11.25
CA THR A 306 -3.85 18.17 -11.79
C THR A 306 -3.86 17.82 -13.26
N SER A 307 -2.78 18.18 -13.97
CA SER A 307 -2.62 17.83 -15.37
C SER A 307 -1.17 17.51 -15.77
N LEU A 308 -1.05 16.69 -16.81
CA LEU A 308 0.18 16.40 -17.53
C LEU A 308 -0.02 16.80 -18.99
N GLY A 309 0.86 17.63 -19.54
CA GLY A 309 0.87 18.05 -20.95
C GLY A 309 1.22 16.92 -21.92
N ARG A 310 1.23 17.21 -23.23
CA ARG A 310 1.64 16.27 -24.28
C ARG A 310 3.09 15.84 -24.08
N GLY A 311 3.36 14.54 -24.10
CA GLY A 311 4.70 13.96 -23.97
C GLY A 311 5.38 14.22 -22.63
N SER A 312 4.66 14.81 -21.67
CA SER A 312 5.17 15.11 -20.34
C SER A 312 5.33 13.84 -19.50
N GLN A 313 6.19 13.90 -18.49
CA GLN A 313 6.57 12.72 -17.72
C GLN A 313 6.62 13.03 -16.22
N LEU A 314 6.03 12.14 -15.43
CA LEU A 314 6.12 12.14 -13.97
C LEU A 314 6.91 10.92 -13.50
N GLY A 315 7.98 11.13 -12.75
CA GLY A 315 8.85 10.08 -12.20
C GLY A 315 8.15 9.14 -11.21
N HIS A 316 8.83 8.05 -10.80
CA HIS A 316 8.32 7.16 -9.76
C HIS A 316 8.31 7.83 -8.36
N ALA A 317 7.51 7.29 -7.44
CA ALA A 317 7.42 7.80 -6.06
C ALA A 317 7.19 9.32 -5.98
N SER A 318 6.36 9.86 -6.87
CA SER A 318 6.13 11.30 -7.05
C SER A 318 4.65 11.66 -6.90
N SER A 319 4.35 12.90 -6.54
CA SER A 319 2.97 13.38 -6.40
C SER A 319 2.72 14.71 -7.09
N LEU A 320 1.58 14.82 -7.77
CA LEU A 320 1.03 16.10 -8.23
C LEU A 320 -0.10 16.52 -7.29
N HIS A 321 0.00 17.74 -6.79
CA HIS A 321 -0.93 18.35 -5.86
C HIS A 321 -1.87 19.29 -6.62
N THR A 322 -3.07 19.54 -6.08
CA THR A 322 -4.06 20.42 -6.72
C THR A 322 -3.45 21.73 -7.22
N GLY A 323 -3.73 22.08 -8.48
CA GLY A 323 -3.18 23.26 -9.14
C GLY A 323 -1.88 23.01 -9.91
N GLN A 324 -1.19 21.88 -9.69
CA GLN A 324 0.02 21.55 -10.45
C GLN A 324 -0.33 21.00 -11.84
N ALA A 325 0.33 21.57 -12.84
CA ALA A 325 0.28 21.15 -14.23
C ALA A 325 1.72 20.96 -14.73
N VAL A 326 2.03 19.78 -15.25
CA VAL A 326 3.32 19.53 -15.93
C VAL A 326 3.19 20.01 -17.38
N PRO A 327 4.01 20.97 -17.85
CA PRO A 327 3.94 21.46 -19.23
C PRO A 327 4.26 20.39 -20.29
N ASP A 328 3.97 20.70 -21.55
CA ASP A 328 4.24 19.82 -22.70
C ASP A 328 5.74 19.49 -22.79
N GLY A 329 6.06 18.19 -22.94
CA GLY A 329 7.43 17.68 -23.08
C GLY A 329 8.28 17.72 -21.81
N GLU A 330 7.80 18.37 -20.74
CA GLU A 330 8.55 18.50 -19.50
C GLU A 330 8.54 17.22 -18.65
N ARG A 331 9.53 17.14 -17.75
CA ARG A 331 9.76 16.01 -16.87
C ARG A 331 9.82 16.51 -15.45
N TRP A 332 9.02 15.91 -14.58
CA TRP A 332 8.89 16.29 -13.19
C TRP A 332 8.98 15.05 -12.30
N TYR A 333 9.44 15.22 -11.07
CA TYR A 333 9.53 14.15 -10.06
C TYR A 333 9.58 14.75 -8.65
N GLY A 334 9.31 13.94 -7.63
CA GLY A 334 9.24 14.41 -6.25
C GLY A 334 7.82 14.41 -5.67
N SER A 335 7.71 14.60 -4.37
CA SER A 335 6.47 14.80 -3.64
C SER A 335 6.59 16.04 -2.75
N PRO A 336 5.98 17.18 -3.13
CA PRO A 336 5.32 17.45 -4.42
C PRO A 336 6.31 17.44 -5.58
N ALA A 337 5.83 17.21 -6.79
CA ALA A 337 6.69 17.14 -7.96
C ALA A 337 7.28 18.50 -8.31
N GLN A 338 8.54 18.48 -8.73
CA GLN A 338 9.31 19.63 -9.22
C GLN A 338 9.93 19.31 -10.58
N PRO A 339 10.22 20.33 -11.42
CA PRO A 339 10.89 20.13 -12.70
C PRO A 339 12.23 19.41 -12.57
N GLY A 340 12.52 18.51 -13.51
CA GLY A 340 13.79 17.82 -13.66
C GLY A 340 13.66 16.29 -13.76
N GLY A 341 14.82 15.64 -13.68
CA GLY A 341 14.94 14.18 -13.77
C GLY A 341 15.27 13.68 -15.19
N PRO A 342 15.72 12.42 -15.30
CA PRO A 342 16.08 11.83 -16.58
C PRO A 342 14.83 11.46 -17.40
N ASP A 343 15.05 10.89 -18.59
CA ASP A 343 13.96 10.35 -19.38
C ASP A 343 13.33 9.13 -18.70
N PHE A 344 12.08 9.27 -18.26
CA PHE A 344 11.30 8.18 -17.66
C PHE A 344 10.68 7.26 -18.72
N ARG A 345 10.58 7.72 -19.98
CA ARG A 345 10.17 6.92 -21.13
C ARG A 345 11.38 6.23 -21.75
N ARG A 346 11.69 5.04 -21.27
CA ARG A 346 12.92 4.34 -21.64
C ARG A 346 12.78 3.30 -22.77
N VAL A 347 11.58 3.12 -23.34
CA VAL A 347 11.36 2.13 -24.41
C VAL A 347 10.62 2.75 -25.60
N GLU A 348 11.13 2.46 -26.80
CA GLU A 348 10.53 2.94 -28.04
C GLU A 348 9.24 2.19 -28.39
N PRO A 349 8.21 2.89 -28.91
CA PRO A 349 6.99 2.27 -29.41
C PRO A 349 7.28 1.25 -30.52
N ALA A 350 6.59 0.11 -30.46
CA ALA A 350 6.58 -0.87 -31.54
C ALA A 350 5.27 -0.80 -32.33
N ARG A 351 5.24 -1.41 -33.52
CA ARG A 351 4.00 -1.53 -34.30
C ARG A 351 2.97 -2.37 -33.53
N CYS A 352 1.84 -1.76 -33.21
CA CYS A 352 0.72 -2.41 -32.53
C CYS A 352 -0.63 -1.95 -33.09
N GLY A 353 -1.13 -2.66 -34.10
CA GLY A 353 -2.41 -2.36 -34.75
C GLY A 353 -3.64 -2.74 -33.91
N THR A 354 -4.81 -2.24 -34.34
CA THR A 354 -6.11 -2.51 -33.70
C THR A 354 -6.48 -4.00 -33.72
N ALA A 355 -6.21 -4.72 -34.82
CA ALA A 355 -6.48 -6.15 -34.92
C ALA A 355 -5.75 -6.97 -33.84
N ARG A 356 -4.49 -6.64 -33.55
CA ARG A 356 -3.70 -7.27 -32.48
C ARG A 356 -4.32 -7.02 -31.10
N ARG A 357 -4.75 -5.79 -30.83
CA ARG A 357 -5.42 -5.42 -29.58
C ARG A 357 -6.75 -6.16 -29.42
N ALA A 358 -7.56 -6.20 -30.47
CA ALA A 358 -8.84 -6.90 -30.49
C ALA A 358 -8.63 -8.41 -30.27
N GLY A 359 -7.74 -9.05 -31.06
CA GLY A 359 -7.43 -10.46 -30.93
C GLY A 359 -6.94 -10.85 -29.53
N TYR A 360 -6.05 -10.06 -28.93
CA TYR A 360 -5.59 -10.29 -27.55
C TYR A 360 -6.74 -10.16 -26.53
N GLY A 361 -7.59 -9.14 -26.67
CA GLY A 361 -8.77 -8.97 -25.82
C GLY A 361 -9.73 -10.15 -25.94
N THR A 362 -10.01 -10.60 -27.17
CA THR A 362 -10.86 -11.76 -27.44
C THR A 362 -10.28 -13.03 -26.84
N VAL A 363 -8.99 -13.32 -27.04
CA VAL A 363 -8.33 -14.50 -26.44
C VAL A 363 -8.42 -14.46 -24.91
N LEU A 364 -8.24 -13.30 -24.29
CA LEU A 364 -8.34 -13.17 -22.84
C LEU A 364 -9.77 -13.41 -22.34
N LEU A 365 -10.79 -12.88 -23.03
CA LEU A 365 -12.19 -13.14 -22.72
C LEU A 365 -12.54 -14.62 -22.91
N LEU A 366 -12.14 -15.22 -24.03
CA LEU A 366 -12.35 -16.64 -24.28
C LEU A 366 -11.64 -17.51 -23.24
N THR A 367 -10.42 -17.14 -22.81
CA THR A 367 -9.72 -17.88 -21.75
C THR A 367 -10.46 -17.76 -20.41
N ALA A 368 -10.95 -16.56 -20.07
CA ALA A 368 -11.74 -16.37 -18.87
C ALA A 368 -13.04 -17.19 -18.89
N LEU A 369 -13.73 -17.23 -20.04
CA LEU A 369 -15.03 -17.87 -20.23
C LEU A 369 -14.95 -19.39 -20.43
N LEU A 370 -13.97 -19.88 -21.18
CA LEU A 370 -13.85 -21.28 -21.56
C LEU A 370 -12.97 -22.08 -20.59
N VAL A 371 -12.06 -21.42 -19.86
CA VAL A 371 -11.13 -22.11 -18.98
C VAL A 371 -11.40 -21.78 -17.53
N TYR A 372 -11.17 -20.53 -17.11
CA TYR A 372 -11.16 -20.21 -15.69
C TYR A 372 -12.53 -20.38 -15.03
N LEU A 373 -13.59 -19.98 -15.72
CA LEU A 373 -14.93 -20.01 -15.17
C LEU A 373 -15.51 -21.43 -15.09
N PRO A 374 -15.44 -22.28 -16.13
CA PRO A 374 -15.80 -23.70 -16.02
C PRO A 374 -14.95 -24.46 -15.00
N VAL A 375 -13.64 -24.18 -14.90
CA VAL A 375 -12.78 -24.80 -13.87
C VAL A 375 -13.24 -24.37 -12.48
N ALA A 376 -13.59 -23.10 -12.28
CA ALA A 376 -14.09 -22.63 -10.98
C ALA A 376 -15.43 -23.28 -10.60
N VAL A 377 -16.38 -23.33 -11.55
CA VAL A 377 -17.69 -23.97 -11.34
C VAL A 377 -17.53 -25.47 -11.09
N GLY A 378 -16.78 -26.17 -11.96
CA GLY A 378 -16.55 -27.61 -11.83
C GLY A 378 -15.79 -27.98 -10.55
N LEU A 379 -14.87 -27.14 -10.08
CA LEU A 379 -14.21 -27.34 -8.80
C LEU A 379 -15.20 -27.22 -7.63
N VAL A 380 -16.10 -26.23 -7.66
CA VAL A 380 -17.15 -26.07 -6.64
C VAL A 380 -18.11 -27.25 -6.68
N ASP A 381 -18.51 -27.70 -7.86
CA ASP A 381 -19.40 -28.85 -8.05
C ASP A 381 -18.78 -30.15 -7.53
N VAL A 382 -17.55 -30.48 -7.93
CA VAL A 382 -16.84 -31.68 -7.46
C VAL A 382 -16.59 -31.65 -5.95
N LEU A 383 -16.28 -30.49 -5.38
CA LEU A 383 -16.12 -30.36 -3.93
C LEU A 383 -17.46 -30.51 -3.20
N GLY A 384 -18.54 -29.95 -3.76
CA GLY A 384 -19.89 -30.05 -3.21
C GLY A 384 -20.43 -31.47 -3.27
N SER A 385 -20.37 -32.13 -4.43
CA SER A 385 -20.83 -33.51 -4.61
C SER A 385 -20.07 -34.48 -3.74
N ARG A 386 -18.74 -34.38 -3.63
CA ARG A 386 -17.96 -35.27 -2.74
C ARG A 386 -18.29 -35.10 -1.25
N VAL A 387 -18.68 -33.92 -0.80
CA VAL A 387 -19.13 -33.67 0.59
C VAL A 387 -20.55 -34.20 0.82
N LEU A 388 -21.40 -34.15 -0.21
CA LEU A 388 -22.78 -34.64 -0.14
C LEU A 388 -22.89 -36.16 -0.39
N GLU A 389 -21.95 -36.76 -1.14
CA GLU A 389 -21.94 -38.17 -1.57
C GLU A 389 -20.98 -39.06 -0.77
N GLY A 390 -19.87 -38.52 -0.25
CA GLY A 390 -18.98 -39.22 0.68
C GLY A 390 -19.50 -39.02 2.10
N ALA A 391 -19.83 -40.02 2.91
CA ALA A 391 -19.65 -41.46 2.80
C ALA A 391 -20.98 -42.24 2.70
N SER A 392 -21.35 -42.64 1.48
CA SER A 392 -22.29 -43.76 1.27
C SER A 392 -21.63 -45.10 1.65
N VAL A 393 -21.47 -45.35 2.95
CA VAL A 393 -21.39 -46.74 3.43
C VAL A 393 -22.72 -47.40 3.05
N PRO A 394 -22.73 -48.53 2.33
CA PRO A 394 -23.97 -49.23 2.01
C PRO A 394 -24.77 -49.49 3.29
N GLY A 395 -25.93 -48.81 3.43
CA GLY A 395 -26.81 -48.94 4.60
C GLY A 395 -26.93 -47.71 5.51
N GLN A 396 -26.16 -46.63 5.31
CA GLN A 396 -26.39 -45.36 6.01
C GLN A 396 -27.23 -44.41 5.14
N GLY A 397 -28.30 -43.84 5.73
CA GLY A 397 -29.20 -42.89 5.06
C GLY A 397 -28.51 -41.58 4.62
N PRO A 398 -29.25 -40.63 4.03
CA PRO A 398 -28.69 -39.41 3.48
C PRO A 398 -27.82 -38.66 4.51
N VAL A 399 -26.62 -38.23 4.07
CA VAL A 399 -25.68 -37.46 4.87
C VAL A 399 -26.29 -36.08 5.15
N THR A 400 -26.77 -35.89 6.38
CA THR A 400 -27.36 -34.64 6.85
C THR A 400 -26.50 -34.02 7.93
N PRO A 401 -26.59 -32.69 8.19
CA PRO A 401 -25.90 -32.03 9.30
C PRO A 401 -26.24 -32.59 10.69
N VAL A 402 -27.20 -33.52 10.80
CA VAL A 402 -27.55 -34.22 12.04
C VAL A 402 -26.56 -35.36 12.34
N ASN A 403 -25.90 -35.91 11.32
CA ASN A 403 -24.97 -37.03 11.48
C ASN A 403 -23.52 -36.52 11.64
N TRP A 404 -22.77 -37.05 12.60
CA TRP A 404 -21.35 -36.70 12.81
C TRP A 404 -20.48 -37.00 11.59
N VAL A 405 -20.87 -37.99 10.76
CA VAL A 405 -20.19 -38.38 9.52
C VAL A 405 -20.07 -37.20 8.55
N PHE A 406 -21.12 -36.37 8.43
CA PHE A 406 -21.09 -35.16 7.60
C PHE A 406 -19.92 -34.22 7.98
N TYR A 407 -19.70 -34.01 9.27
CA TYR A 407 -18.63 -33.15 9.77
C TYR A 407 -17.25 -33.78 9.55
N ALA A 408 -17.13 -35.10 9.69
CA ALA A 408 -15.89 -35.84 9.44
C ALA A 408 -15.50 -35.79 7.95
N ASP A 409 -16.45 -36.01 7.04
CA ASP A 409 -16.21 -35.95 5.60
C ASP A 409 -15.86 -34.52 5.16
N LEU A 410 -16.59 -33.52 5.65
CA LEU A 410 -16.27 -32.12 5.39
C LEU A 410 -14.86 -31.75 5.89
N LEU A 411 -14.46 -32.25 7.06
CA LEU A 411 -13.12 -32.02 7.61
C LEU A 411 -12.03 -32.61 6.69
N VAL A 412 -12.22 -33.83 6.20
CA VAL A 412 -11.29 -34.50 5.28
C VAL A 412 -11.21 -33.76 3.94
N VAL A 413 -12.35 -33.46 3.31
CA VAL A 413 -12.40 -32.79 2.01
C VAL A 413 -11.79 -31.39 2.09
N THR A 414 -12.15 -30.60 3.10
CA THR A 414 -11.62 -29.23 3.26
C THR A 414 -10.13 -29.24 3.57
N SER A 415 -9.63 -30.20 4.36
CA SER A 415 -8.19 -30.37 4.62
C SER A 415 -7.44 -30.72 3.35
N ALA A 416 -7.89 -31.74 2.61
CA ALA A 416 -7.27 -32.15 1.37
C ALA A 416 -7.28 -31.01 0.32
N ALA A 417 -8.41 -30.31 0.18
CA ALA A 417 -8.55 -29.20 -0.75
C ALA A 417 -7.66 -28.01 -0.37
N PHE A 418 -7.66 -27.59 0.90
CA PHE A 418 -6.89 -26.43 1.34
C PHE A 418 -5.38 -26.68 1.25
N PHE A 419 -4.88 -27.74 1.89
CA PHE A 419 -3.45 -28.03 1.89
C PHE A 419 -2.95 -28.47 0.52
N GLY A 420 -3.77 -29.20 -0.25
CA GLY A 420 -3.50 -29.52 -1.66
C GLY A 420 -3.40 -28.27 -2.52
N ALA A 421 -4.29 -27.29 -2.36
CA ALA A 421 -4.23 -26.02 -3.09
C ALA A 421 -2.99 -25.19 -2.72
N VAL A 422 -2.57 -25.19 -1.46
CA VAL A 422 -1.32 -24.52 -1.04
C VAL A 422 -0.10 -25.16 -1.70
N LEU A 423 0.00 -26.49 -1.69
CA LEU A 423 1.10 -27.21 -2.34
C LEU A 423 1.10 -27.00 -3.86
N LEU A 424 -0.06 -27.09 -4.50
CA LEU A 424 -0.21 -26.82 -5.93
C LEU A 424 0.18 -25.39 -6.26
N ALA A 425 -0.21 -24.42 -5.43
CA ALA A 425 0.17 -23.02 -5.62
C ALA A 425 1.69 -22.85 -5.56
N ILE A 426 2.38 -23.45 -4.59
CA ILE A 426 3.86 -23.39 -4.49
C ILE A 426 4.52 -23.99 -5.74
N LEU A 427 4.01 -25.12 -6.23
CA LEU A 427 4.51 -25.78 -7.44
C LEU A 427 4.29 -24.91 -8.68
N VAL A 428 3.07 -24.43 -8.88
CA VAL A 428 2.69 -23.59 -10.04
C VAL A 428 3.51 -22.31 -10.06
N VAL A 429 3.65 -21.63 -8.92
CA VAL A 429 4.36 -20.35 -8.81
C VAL A 429 5.85 -20.48 -9.09
N GLY A 430 6.46 -21.63 -8.75
CA GLY A 430 7.87 -21.89 -9.07
C GLY A 430 8.13 -22.41 -10.49
N THR A 431 7.17 -23.09 -11.11
CA THR A 431 7.41 -23.82 -12.37
C THR A 431 6.84 -23.10 -13.59
N VAL A 432 5.58 -22.66 -13.54
CA VAL A 432 4.90 -22.06 -14.70
C VAL A 432 5.57 -20.75 -15.14
N PRO A 433 5.89 -19.78 -14.25
CA PRO A 433 6.63 -18.58 -14.63
C PRO A 433 7.99 -18.89 -15.27
N ARG A 434 8.70 -19.92 -14.79
CA ARG A 434 10.00 -20.32 -15.37
C ARG A 434 9.85 -20.83 -16.80
N LEU A 435 8.85 -21.66 -17.07
CA LEU A 435 8.56 -22.15 -18.41
C LEU A 435 8.18 -20.99 -19.36
N MET A 436 7.32 -20.08 -18.89
CA MET A 436 6.92 -18.89 -19.64
C MET A 436 8.09 -17.94 -19.91
N SER A 437 9.01 -17.79 -18.96
CA SER A 437 10.16 -16.88 -19.06
C SER A 437 11.12 -17.23 -20.20
N ARG A 438 11.21 -18.50 -20.59
CA ARG A 438 12.03 -18.94 -21.74
C ARG A 438 11.64 -18.28 -23.07
N TRP A 439 10.42 -17.75 -23.15
CA TRP A 439 9.87 -17.12 -24.34
C TRP A 439 9.99 -15.59 -24.30
N VAL A 440 10.43 -14.99 -23.18
CA VAL A 440 10.54 -13.54 -23.03
C VAL A 440 12.00 -13.19 -22.74
N VAL A 441 12.73 -12.80 -23.78
CA VAL A 441 14.16 -12.49 -23.68
C VAL A 441 14.38 -11.12 -23.04
N PRO A 442 15.12 -11.02 -21.92
CA PRO A 442 15.49 -9.73 -21.32
C PRO A 442 16.21 -8.81 -22.30
N GLY A 443 15.98 -7.50 -22.20
CA GLY A 443 16.58 -6.48 -23.08
C GLY A 443 15.93 -6.35 -24.47
N ARG A 444 15.19 -7.36 -24.94
CA ARG A 444 14.46 -7.29 -26.21
C ARG A 444 13.15 -6.51 -26.06
N THR A 445 12.89 -5.60 -27.00
CA THR A 445 11.62 -4.87 -27.09
C THR A 445 10.57 -5.72 -27.78
N TYR A 446 9.42 -5.89 -27.14
CA TYR A 446 8.28 -6.63 -27.68
C TYR A 446 7.06 -5.72 -27.83
N PRO A 447 6.25 -5.86 -28.90
CA PRO A 447 4.97 -5.18 -28.98
C PRO A 447 3.97 -5.72 -27.94
N LEU A 448 3.20 -4.81 -27.34
CA LEU A 448 2.12 -5.13 -26.40
C LEU A 448 1.05 -6.02 -27.06
N TYR A 449 0.23 -6.65 -26.22
CA TYR A 449 -0.96 -7.40 -26.67
C TYR A 449 -0.66 -8.52 -27.67
N GLY A 450 0.44 -9.24 -27.50
CA GLY A 450 0.71 -10.51 -28.19
C GLY A 450 1.17 -11.58 -27.22
N LEU A 451 1.65 -12.71 -27.73
CA LEU A 451 2.07 -13.86 -26.92
C LEU A 451 3.08 -13.47 -25.82
N HIS A 452 4.19 -12.81 -26.18
CA HIS A 452 5.22 -12.40 -25.20
C HIS A 452 4.67 -11.47 -24.11
N HIS A 453 3.76 -10.56 -24.47
CA HIS A 453 3.11 -9.69 -23.50
C HIS A 453 2.18 -10.48 -22.58
N GLY A 454 1.41 -11.43 -23.12
CA GLY A 454 0.56 -12.33 -22.34
C GLY A 454 1.36 -13.17 -21.35
N LEU A 455 2.46 -13.78 -21.80
CA LEU A 455 3.38 -14.56 -20.97
C LEU A 455 4.05 -13.70 -19.89
N HIS A 456 4.46 -12.48 -20.22
CA HIS A 456 4.98 -11.50 -19.25
C HIS A 456 3.95 -11.14 -18.19
N ARG A 457 2.71 -10.82 -18.58
CA ARG A 457 1.63 -10.48 -17.64
C ARG A 457 1.22 -11.68 -16.77
N ALA A 458 1.19 -12.89 -17.35
CA ALA A 458 0.92 -14.12 -16.62
C ALA A 458 2.03 -14.42 -15.62
N THR A 459 3.30 -14.27 -16.01
CA THR A 459 4.47 -14.36 -15.12
C THR A 459 4.29 -13.42 -13.93
N ALA A 460 4.07 -12.13 -14.17
CA ALA A 460 3.85 -11.14 -13.11
C ALA A 460 2.66 -11.50 -12.21
N LEU A 461 1.55 -11.99 -12.76
CA LEU A 461 0.37 -12.34 -11.96
C LEU A 461 0.61 -13.58 -11.08
N ILE A 462 1.29 -14.59 -11.61
CA ILE A 462 1.54 -15.86 -10.94
C ILE A 462 2.65 -15.71 -9.89
N SER A 463 3.73 -14.98 -10.17
CA SER A 463 4.86 -14.85 -9.24
C SER A 463 4.60 -13.88 -8.08
N ASN A 464 3.69 -12.90 -8.25
CA ASN A 464 3.34 -11.93 -7.20
C ASN A 464 2.14 -12.37 -6.34
N ARG A 465 2.11 -13.62 -5.87
CA ARG A 465 1.04 -14.16 -5.01
C ARG A 465 1.24 -13.76 -3.55
N ARG A 466 0.48 -12.75 -3.11
CA ARG A 466 0.53 -12.20 -1.74
C ARG A 466 0.39 -13.24 -0.64
N SER A 467 -0.43 -14.28 -0.81
CA SER A 467 -0.60 -15.34 0.18
C SER A 467 0.71 -16.11 0.45
N LEU A 468 1.46 -16.44 -0.60
CA LEU A 468 2.75 -17.13 -0.46
C LEU A 468 3.85 -16.19 0.06
N THR A 469 3.91 -14.95 -0.45
CA THR A 469 4.87 -13.96 0.09
C THR A 469 4.61 -13.67 1.57
N ARG A 470 3.34 -13.70 2.03
CA ARG A 470 3.00 -13.57 3.45
C ARG A 470 3.37 -14.82 4.26
N LEU A 471 3.14 -16.00 3.71
CA LEU A 471 3.51 -17.26 4.35
C LEU A 471 5.01 -17.30 4.64
N PHE A 472 5.84 -16.90 3.67
CA PHE A 472 7.30 -16.98 3.77
C PHE A 472 8.00 -15.69 4.23
N GLY A 473 7.42 -14.49 4.03
CA GLY A 473 8.01 -13.19 4.42
C GLY A 473 8.22 -13.05 5.94
N ASP A 474 9.08 -12.15 6.40
CA ASP A 474 9.45 -12.03 7.83
C ASP A 474 9.93 -13.37 8.45
N SER A 475 10.55 -14.22 7.62
CA SER A 475 11.10 -15.50 8.07
C SER A 475 12.33 -15.87 7.28
N THR A 476 13.11 -16.80 7.79
CA THR A 476 14.28 -17.36 7.09
C THR A 476 13.93 -18.01 5.76
N SER A 477 12.69 -18.45 5.56
CA SER A 477 12.26 -19.14 4.34
C SER A 477 12.06 -18.22 3.13
N ILE A 478 11.93 -16.90 3.33
CA ILE A 478 11.64 -15.97 2.24
C ILE A 478 12.72 -15.95 1.15
N VAL A 479 13.99 -16.02 1.53
CA VAL A 479 15.11 -16.01 0.58
C VAL A 479 15.11 -17.26 -0.31
N HIS A 480 14.68 -18.40 0.25
CA HIS A 480 14.53 -19.64 -0.50
C HIS A 480 13.32 -19.57 -1.43
N TYR A 481 12.21 -19.00 -0.98
CA TYR A 481 11.04 -18.76 -1.82
C TYR A 481 11.36 -17.80 -2.98
N LEU A 482 12.04 -16.68 -2.73
CA LEU A 482 12.40 -15.72 -3.77
C LEU A 482 13.35 -16.32 -4.82
N ARG A 483 14.37 -17.08 -4.40
CA ARG A 483 15.20 -17.88 -5.34
C ARG A 483 14.38 -18.93 -6.08
N TRP A 484 13.42 -19.56 -5.40
CA TRP A 484 12.52 -20.54 -6.00
C TRP A 484 11.59 -19.93 -7.05
N ILE A 485 11.22 -18.65 -6.98
CA ILE A 485 10.42 -18.03 -8.04
C ILE A 485 11.28 -17.40 -9.15
N GLY A 486 12.57 -17.18 -8.90
CA GLY A 486 13.54 -16.80 -9.94
C GLY A 486 14.47 -15.63 -9.61
N TYR A 487 14.46 -15.09 -8.39
CA TYR A 487 15.37 -14.02 -8.01
C TYR A 487 16.82 -14.51 -7.95
N ASP A 488 17.74 -13.62 -8.34
CA ASP A 488 19.15 -13.74 -8.04
C ASP A 488 19.44 -13.00 -6.72
N LEU A 489 19.74 -13.76 -5.67
CA LEU A 489 20.11 -13.21 -4.35
C LEU A 489 21.62 -13.30 -4.09
N CYS A 490 22.43 -13.52 -5.14
CA CYS A 490 23.87 -13.75 -5.03
C CYS A 490 24.19 -14.82 -3.96
N ARG A 491 25.04 -14.48 -2.97
CA ARG A 491 25.24 -15.27 -1.76
C ARG A 491 24.21 -14.82 -0.71
N ILE A 492 23.47 -15.78 -0.15
CA ILE A 492 22.54 -15.50 0.95
C ILE A 492 23.33 -15.30 2.24
N GLU A 493 23.12 -14.15 2.86
CA GLU A 493 23.45 -13.90 4.25
C GLU A 493 22.14 -13.81 5.05
N GLN A 494 21.92 -14.77 5.95
CA GLN A 494 20.63 -14.97 6.59
C GLN A 494 20.50 -14.08 7.83
N THR A 495 19.51 -13.20 7.84
CA THR A 495 19.21 -12.31 8.99
C THR A 495 17.99 -12.79 9.77
N GLY A 496 17.27 -13.79 9.28
CA GLY A 496 16.01 -14.24 9.86
C GLY A 496 14.78 -13.51 9.32
N SER A 497 14.93 -12.28 8.83
CA SER A 497 13.86 -11.46 8.23
C SER A 497 14.41 -10.63 7.08
N ASN A 498 15.09 -11.28 6.13
CA ASN A 498 15.73 -10.60 5.00
C ASN A 498 14.76 -9.80 4.12
N PHE A 499 13.50 -10.23 4.03
CA PHE A 499 12.46 -9.60 3.22
C PHE A 499 11.12 -9.64 3.93
N GLY A 500 10.39 -8.53 3.89
CA GLY A 500 9.01 -8.41 4.39
C GLY A 500 7.97 -9.19 3.57
N THR A 501 6.70 -8.99 3.91
CA THR A 501 5.57 -9.75 3.32
C THR A 501 5.05 -9.20 1.99
N GLN A 502 5.50 -8.03 1.56
CA GLN A 502 5.06 -7.31 0.36
C GLN A 502 6.22 -6.99 -0.58
N VAL A 503 6.90 -8.02 -1.07
CA VAL A 503 7.84 -7.90 -2.19
C VAL A 503 7.13 -8.16 -3.50
N LYS A 504 7.36 -7.30 -4.52
CA LYS A 504 6.82 -7.46 -5.86
C LYS A 504 7.78 -7.05 -6.98
N HIS A 505 7.46 -7.48 -8.20
CA HIS A 505 8.26 -7.30 -9.43
C HIS A 505 7.37 -7.39 -10.67
N GLU A 506 7.83 -7.02 -11.87
CA GLU A 506 7.18 -7.46 -13.11
C GLU A 506 7.66 -8.84 -13.56
N SER A 507 8.95 -9.14 -13.41
CA SER A 507 9.52 -10.47 -13.69
C SER A 507 10.57 -10.84 -12.64
N PRO A 508 10.48 -12.02 -11.99
CA PRO A 508 11.47 -12.39 -10.97
C PRO A 508 12.84 -12.70 -11.59
N PHE A 509 12.89 -13.08 -12.87
CA PHE A 509 14.10 -13.56 -13.57
C PHE A 509 15.10 -12.48 -13.95
N VAL A 510 14.75 -11.21 -13.75
CA VAL A 510 15.61 -10.05 -13.98
C VAL A 510 15.78 -9.21 -12.70
N SER A 511 15.44 -9.81 -11.55
CA SER A 511 15.56 -9.21 -10.22
C SER A 511 16.84 -9.70 -9.55
N VAL A 512 17.72 -8.78 -9.19
CA VAL A 512 18.96 -9.06 -8.48
C VAL A 512 19.01 -8.27 -7.18
N VAL A 513 19.37 -8.95 -6.09
CA VAL A 513 19.60 -8.33 -4.79
C VAL A 513 20.94 -8.80 -4.26
N GLY A 514 21.81 -7.85 -3.95
CA GLY A 514 23.15 -8.12 -3.43
C GLY A 514 23.14 -8.82 -2.08
N THR A 515 24.26 -9.46 -1.75
CA THR A 515 24.49 -10.15 -0.47
C THR A 515 24.36 -9.19 0.71
N GLY A 516 23.88 -9.67 1.86
CA GLY A 516 23.73 -8.86 3.07
C GLY A 516 22.60 -7.83 3.04
N THR A 517 21.93 -7.66 1.90
CA THR A 517 20.85 -6.68 1.76
C THR A 517 19.59 -7.14 2.50
N MET A 518 19.02 -6.23 3.29
CA MET A 518 17.77 -6.43 4.02
C MET A 518 16.71 -5.49 3.47
N VAL A 519 15.52 -6.04 3.26
CA VAL A 519 14.36 -5.32 2.77
C VAL A 519 13.27 -5.45 3.83
N ALA A 520 12.77 -4.31 4.30
CA ALA A 520 11.56 -4.24 5.09
C ALA A 520 10.36 -4.58 4.18
N ASP A 521 9.31 -3.75 4.14
CA ASP A 521 8.07 -4.10 3.45
C ASP A 521 7.76 -3.24 2.22
N GLY A 522 7.06 -3.80 1.22
CA GLY A 522 6.56 -3.01 0.08
C GLY A 522 7.57 -2.71 -1.03
N LEU A 523 8.67 -3.47 -1.15
CA LEU A 523 9.60 -3.33 -2.28
C LEU A 523 8.94 -3.68 -3.62
N SER A 524 9.01 -2.78 -4.58
CA SER A 524 8.64 -3.00 -5.97
C SER A 524 9.85 -2.86 -6.89
N LEU A 525 10.33 -3.96 -7.46
CA LEU A 525 11.35 -3.93 -8.51
C LEU A 525 10.67 -3.59 -9.84
N MET A 526 10.96 -2.42 -10.41
CA MET A 526 10.30 -1.89 -11.62
C MET A 526 10.97 -2.39 -12.91
N ASN A 527 11.15 -3.70 -13.02
CA ASN A 527 12.01 -4.36 -14.01
C ASN A 527 11.35 -4.57 -15.40
N ALA A 528 10.24 -3.89 -15.67
CA ALA A 528 9.71 -3.72 -17.01
C ALA A 528 9.51 -2.23 -17.36
N GLU A 529 9.89 -1.86 -18.58
CA GLU A 529 9.62 -0.57 -19.19
C GLU A 529 8.46 -0.69 -20.17
N TYR A 530 7.67 0.37 -20.31
CA TYR A 530 6.46 0.39 -21.13
C TYR A 530 6.38 1.66 -21.97
N SER A 531 5.88 1.52 -23.20
CA SER A 531 5.33 2.61 -24.01
C SER A 531 3.83 2.37 -24.25
N GLY A 532 3.17 3.22 -25.05
CA GLY A 532 1.80 2.98 -25.50
C GLY A 532 1.60 1.72 -26.36
N SER A 533 2.69 1.08 -26.82
CA SER A 533 2.62 -0.05 -27.75
C SER A 533 3.68 -1.13 -27.60
N SER A 534 4.66 -0.97 -26.72
CA SER A 534 5.73 -1.95 -26.46
C SER A 534 6.06 -2.10 -24.98
N PHE A 535 6.75 -3.18 -24.65
CA PHE A 535 7.41 -3.37 -23.36
C PHE A 535 8.81 -3.96 -23.54
N ARG A 536 9.68 -3.74 -22.56
CA ARG A 536 11.03 -4.33 -22.48
C ARG A 536 11.34 -4.71 -21.04
N LEU A 537 11.79 -5.95 -20.83
CA LEU A 537 12.32 -6.37 -19.53
C LEU A 537 13.75 -5.85 -19.36
N ARG A 538 14.07 -5.32 -18.19
CA ARG A 538 15.42 -4.86 -17.86
C ARG A 538 15.85 -5.40 -16.51
N ARG A 539 17.14 -5.72 -16.41
CA ARG A 539 17.75 -6.15 -15.16
C ARG A 539 17.68 -5.01 -14.15
N THR A 540 17.13 -5.28 -12.98
CA THR A 540 17.09 -4.36 -11.84
C THR A 540 17.91 -4.97 -10.72
N ALA A 541 18.99 -4.29 -10.34
CA ALA A 541 19.93 -4.75 -9.33
C ALA A 541 19.96 -3.79 -8.14
N VAL A 542 19.77 -4.34 -6.95
CA VAL A 542 20.03 -3.69 -5.67
C VAL A 542 21.43 -4.11 -5.22
N GLY A 543 22.28 -3.16 -4.81
CA GLY A 543 23.62 -3.43 -4.30
C GLY A 543 23.64 -4.29 -3.04
N ALA A 544 24.84 -4.68 -2.61
CA ALA A 544 25.10 -5.47 -1.41
C ALA A 544 25.04 -4.61 -0.14
N HIS A 545 24.73 -5.24 0.99
CA HIS A 545 24.66 -4.61 2.32
C HIS A 545 23.73 -3.38 2.41
N ASN A 546 22.74 -3.31 1.53
CA ASN A 546 21.76 -2.25 1.53
C ASN A 546 20.67 -2.53 2.57
N PHE A 547 20.11 -1.47 3.12
CA PHE A 547 18.85 -1.54 3.87
C PHE A 547 17.75 -0.83 3.09
N LEU A 548 16.63 -1.50 2.85
CA LEU A 548 15.48 -0.93 2.15
C LEU A 548 14.31 -0.81 3.12
N GLY A 549 13.91 0.41 3.44
CA GLY A 549 12.71 0.73 4.21
C GLY A 549 11.42 0.47 3.42
N ASN A 550 10.31 1.03 3.92
CA ASN A 550 9.00 0.62 3.44
C ASN A 550 8.60 1.31 2.12
N ARG A 551 7.87 0.61 1.25
CA ARG A 551 7.23 1.14 0.03
C ARG A 551 8.21 1.77 -0.98
N ILE A 552 9.30 1.07 -1.27
CA ILE A 552 10.31 1.52 -2.24
C ILE A 552 9.97 1.01 -3.64
N ALA A 553 9.80 1.93 -4.58
CA ALA A 553 9.77 1.63 -6.01
C ALA A 553 11.20 1.74 -6.55
N TYR A 554 11.83 0.60 -6.82
CA TYR A 554 13.24 0.52 -7.22
C TYR A 554 13.35 0.31 -8.74
N PRO A 555 13.78 1.33 -9.50
CA PRO A 555 13.89 1.26 -10.95
C PRO A 555 15.18 0.55 -11.42
N PRO A 556 15.22 0.03 -12.67
CA PRO A 556 16.49 -0.31 -13.30
C PRO A 556 17.33 0.95 -13.45
N ASP A 557 18.65 0.80 -13.42
CA ASP A 557 19.64 1.90 -13.44
C ASP A 557 19.58 2.88 -12.26
N GLY A 558 18.98 2.47 -11.13
CA GLY A 558 19.04 3.24 -9.89
C GLY A 558 20.50 3.56 -9.51
N ARG A 559 20.77 4.81 -9.15
CA ARG A 559 22.12 5.32 -8.79
C ARG A 559 22.43 5.08 -7.32
N THR A 560 22.23 3.85 -6.88
CA THR A 560 22.54 3.34 -5.54
C THR A 560 23.39 2.08 -5.69
N GLY A 561 24.61 2.14 -5.18
CA GLY A 561 25.56 1.04 -5.13
C GLY A 561 25.39 0.22 -3.86
N ASP A 562 26.52 -0.12 -3.25
CA ASP A 562 26.59 -0.95 -2.04
C ASP A 562 26.53 -0.11 -0.76
N ASN A 563 26.10 -0.76 0.31
CA ASN A 563 25.98 -0.21 1.65
C ASN A 563 25.18 1.10 1.73
N CYS A 564 24.04 1.17 1.05
CA CYS A 564 23.09 2.27 1.14
C CYS A 564 21.92 1.97 2.09
N LEU A 565 21.50 2.97 2.87
CA LEU A 565 20.22 2.96 3.57
C LEU A 565 19.17 3.70 2.73
N LEU A 566 18.12 3.01 2.29
CA LEU A 566 17.05 3.59 1.47
C LEU A 566 15.83 3.73 2.37
N ALA A 567 15.49 4.95 2.78
CA ALA A 567 14.42 5.18 3.73
C ALA A 567 13.02 4.90 3.17
N THR A 568 12.02 4.85 4.05
CA THR A 568 10.61 4.67 3.67
C THR A 568 10.18 5.73 2.65
N LYS A 569 9.52 5.29 1.57
CA LYS A 569 9.05 6.12 0.44
C LYS A 569 10.14 6.95 -0.26
N VAL A 570 11.41 6.59 -0.15
CA VAL A 570 12.48 7.31 -0.84
C VAL A 570 12.34 7.20 -2.37
N ASN A 571 12.56 8.31 -3.07
CA ASN A 571 12.71 8.32 -4.52
C ASN A 571 14.13 7.88 -4.89
N ILE A 572 14.27 6.74 -5.57
CA ILE A 572 15.59 6.26 -6.03
C ILE A 572 16.08 7.11 -7.21
N PRO A 573 17.26 7.76 -7.11
CA PRO A 573 17.80 8.60 -8.18
C PRO A 573 18.18 7.74 -9.40
N LEU A 574 18.00 8.29 -10.59
CA LEU A 574 18.34 7.65 -11.87
C LEU A 574 19.55 8.31 -12.56
N ASP A 575 19.89 9.51 -12.11
CA ASP A 575 20.99 10.36 -12.57
C ASP A 575 21.89 10.79 -11.39
N GLY A 576 22.98 11.48 -11.72
CA GLY A 576 24.01 11.85 -10.76
C GLY A 576 24.98 10.71 -10.41
N PRO A 577 25.82 10.92 -9.38
CA PRO A 577 26.84 9.95 -8.98
C PRO A 577 26.20 8.66 -8.43
N LEU A 578 26.90 7.55 -8.61
CA LEU A 578 26.56 6.30 -7.93
C LEU A 578 26.86 6.46 -6.44
N ARG A 579 25.85 6.25 -5.60
CA ARG A 579 25.96 6.46 -4.16
C ARG A 579 26.36 5.19 -3.43
N HIS A 580 27.30 5.30 -2.51
CA HIS A 580 27.79 4.22 -1.65
C HIS A 580 27.92 4.75 -0.23
N ASP A 581 27.74 3.89 0.77
CA ASP A 581 28.01 4.24 2.19
C ASP A 581 27.21 5.46 2.71
N VAL A 582 26.04 5.70 2.14
CA VAL A 582 25.13 6.81 2.50
C VAL A 582 23.71 6.31 2.71
N GLY A 583 22.91 7.06 3.46
CA GLY A 583 21.47 6.91 3.46
C GLY A 583 20.81 7.87 2.47
N LEU A 584 19.62 7.52 1.99
CA LEU A 584 18.76 8.35 1.14
C LEU A 584 17.37 8.46 1.74
N LEU A 585 16.85 9.68 1.80
CA LEU A 585 15.53 10.01 2.32
C LEU A 585 14.83 11.03 1.42
N GLY A 586 13.51 10.92 1.31
CA GLY A 586 12.67 11.91 0.66
C GLY A 586 12.38 11.64 -0.81
N SER A 587 11.52 12.49 -1.37
CA SER A 587 11.19 12.54 -2.79
C SER A 587 11.05 14.01 -3.22
N PRO A 588 12.01 14.59 -3.97
CA PRO A 588 13.29 14.02 -4.39
C PRO A 588 14.15 13.57 -3.21
N SER A 589 14.99 12.56 -3.43
CA SER A 589 15.87 12.08 -2.37
C SER A 589 17.06 13.02 -2.13
N PHE A 590 17.51 13.06 -0.88
CA PHE A 590 18.76 13.68 -0.45
C PHE A 590 19.52 12.72 0.47
N GLU A 591 20.82 12.97 0.61
CA GLU A 591 21.70 12.13 1.41
C GLU A 591 21.50 12.38 2.91
N ILE A 592 21.48 11.30 3.67
CA ILE A 592 21.49 11.27 5.14
C ILE A 592 22.61 10.31 5.57
N PRO A 593 23.03 10.34 6.85
CA PRO A 593 23.98 9.35 7.36
C PRO A 593 23.50 7.92 7.10
N ARG A 594 24.42 7.02 6.72
CA ARG A 594 24.13 5.59 6.46
C ARG A 594 23.57 4.88 7.69
N SER A 595 24.08 5.23 8.87
CA SER A 595 23.67 4.67 10.15
C SER A 595 23.92 5.69 11.24
N VAL A 596 23.17 5.61 12.32
CA VAL A 596 23.45 6.33 13.58
C VAL A 596 23.88 5.34 14.67
N PRO A 597 24.61 5.76 15.72
CA PRO A 597 25.10 4.85 16.77
C PRO A 597 24.00 3.98 17.41
N ARG A 598 22.76 4.48 17.46
CA ARG A 598 21.62 3.73 17.97
C ARG A 598 21.24 2.52 17.10
N ASP A 599 21.53 2.52 15.81
CA ASP A 599 21.18 1.42 14.90
C ASP A 599 22.14 0.24 15.03
N SER A 600 23.39 0.50 15.42
CA SER A 600 24.43 -0.50 15.66
C SER A 600 24.43 -1.08 17.06
N THR A 601 23.50 -0.65 17.94
CA THR A 601 23.36 -1.12 19.34
C THR A 601 23.36 -2.65 19.47
N PHE A 602 22.88 -3.37 18.45
CA PHE A 602 22.71 -4.82 18.48
C PHE A 602 23.59 -5.57 17.48
N ASP A 603 24.65 -4.95 16.95
CA ASP A 603 25.49 -5.54 15.91
C ASP A 603 26.24 -6.79 16.37
N GLU A 604 26.62 -6.86 17.65
CA GLU A 604 27.22 -8.07 18.25
C GLU A 604 26.31 -9.30 18.13
N LEU A 605 24.99 -9.12 18.00
CA LEU A 605 24.04 -10.21 17.85
C LEU A 605 24.05 -10.82 16.44
N LYS A 606 24.66 -10.13 15.46
CA LYS A 606 24.72 -10.50 14.04
C LYS A 606 25.86 -11.47 13.72
N GLU A 607 26.70 -11.83 14.68
CA GLU A 607 27.92 -12.61 14.39
C GLU A 607 28.03 -13.92 15.18
N GLY A 608 28.92 -14.79 14.68
CA GLY A 608 29.39 -16.00 15.34
C GLY A 608 28.36 -17.09 15.63
N ASP A 609 28.67 -17.94 16.61
CA ASP A 609 27.84 -19.09 17.03
C ASP A 609 26.54 -18.68 17.72
N GLY A 610 26.51 -17.45 18.26
CA GLY A 610 25.30 -16.84 18.80
C GLY A 610 24.23 -16.68 17.72
N LEU A 611 24.60 -16.13 16.54
CA LEU A 611 23.67 -15.94 15.43
C LEU A 611 23.07 -17.28 14.98
N ARG A 612 23.89 -18.33 14.82
CA ARG A 612 23.42 -19.67 14.39
C ARG A 612 22.34 -20.23 15.32
N ARG A 613 22.53 -20.11 16.63
CA ARG A 613 21.55 -20.55 17.64
C ARG A 613 20.27 -19.71 17.60
N ARG A 614 20.38 -18.40 17.44
CA ARG A 614 19.22 -17.48 17.33
C ARG A 614 18.41 -17.76 16.08
N LEU A 615 19.06 -17.99 14.93
CA LEU A 615 18.39 -18.36 13.69
C LEU A 615 17.68 -19.72 13.81
N ALA A 616 18.29 -20.70 14.47
CA ALA A 616 17.64 -21.99 14.73
C ALA A 616 16.39 -21.84 15.64
N ALA A 617 16.45 -20.98 16.66
CA ALA A 617 15.30 -20.65 17.49
C ALA A 617 14.22 -19.91 16.71
N LYS A 618 14.61 -18.95 15.87
CA LYS A 618 13.71 -18.21 14.98
C LYS A 618 13.02 -19.13 13.98
N ASN A 619 13.72 -20.12 13.42
CA ASN A 619 13.12 -21.13 12.54
C ASN A 619 11.99 -21.89 13.22
N ARG A 620 12.18 -22.30 14.48
CA ARG A 620 11.11 -22.97 15.26
C ARG A 620 9.92 -22.03 15.45
N HIS A 621 10.16 -20.77 15.81
CA HIS A 621 9.09 -19.78 15.95
C HIS A 621 8.36 -19.50 14.63
N ASN A 622 9.10 -19.36 13.52
CA ASN A 622 8.53 -19.15 12.20
C ASN A 622 7.68 -20.35 11.77
N ALA A 623 8.15 -21.58 11.99
CA ALA A 623 7.37 -22.79 11.69
C ALA A 623 6.05 -22.82 12.47
N THR A 624 6.07 -22.54 13.77
CA THR A 624 4.84 -22.43 14.58
C THR A 624 3.93 -21.33 14.05
N THR A 625 4.47 -20.16 13.72
CA THR A 625 3.68 -19.03 13.20
C THR A 625 3.06 -19.34 11.84
N MET A 626 3.79 -20.01 10.95
CA MET A 626 3.29 -20.50 9.67
C MET A 626 2.19 -21.55 9.86
N ALA A 627 2.37 -22.49 10.79
CA ALA A 627 1.34 -23.48 11.13
C ALA A 627 0.07 -22.80 11.67
N CYS A 628 0.18 -21.83 12.56
CA CYS A 628 -0.96 -21.04 13.03
C CYS A 628 -1.65 -20.27 11.89
N HIS A 629 -0.87 -19.62 11.02
CA HIS A 629 -1.43 -18.90 9.87
C HIS A 629 -2.21 -19.84 8.94
N LEU A 630 -1.62 -20.99 8.58
CA LEU A 630 -2.28 -22.01 7.76
C LEU A 630 -3.51 -22.60 8.45
N PHE A 631 -3.42 -22.88 9.76
CA PHE A 631 -4.53 -23.40 10.55
C PHE A 631 -5.70 -22.40 10.61
N THR A 632 -5.45 -21.12 10.86
CA THR A 632 -6.52 -20.10 10.85
C THR A 632 -7.13 -19.93 9.45
N GLY A 633 -6.32 -19.96 8.39
CA GLY A 633 -6.83 -19.94 7.02
C GLY A 633 -7.69 -21.16 6.68
N TRP A 634 -7.25 -22.36 7.08
CA TRP A 634 -7.97 -23.61 6.89
C TRP A 634 -9.26 -23.65 7.71
N LEU A 635 -9.22 -23.24 8.98
CA LEU A 635 -10.39 -23.23 9.85
C LEU A 635 -11.45 -22.26 9.32
N PHE A 636 -11.05 -21.09 8.84
CA PHE A 636 -11.96 -20.18 8.14
C PHE A 636 -12.58 -20.84 6.91
N PHE A 637 -11.77 -21.48 6.07
CA PHE A 637 -12.25 -22.22 4.90
C PHE A 637 -13.23 -23.33 5.28
N PHE A 638 -12.91 -24.14 6.29
CA PHE A 638 -13.79 -25.17 6.84
C PHE A 638 -15.12 -24.60 7.32
N CYS A 639 -15.12 -23.50 8.08
CA CYS A 639 -16.36 -22.89 8.56
C CYS A 639 -17.21 -22.30 7.42
N VAL A 640 -16.59 -21.70 6.40
CA VAL A 640 -17.30 -21.21 5.22
C VAL A 640 -17.87 -22.38 4.42
N SER A 641 -17.10 -23.44 4.22
CA SER A 641 -17.58 -24.67 3.57
C SER A 641 -18.70 -25.33 4.37
N LEU A 642 -18.64 -25.32 5.70
CA LEU A 642 -19.71 -25.81 6.57
C LEU A 642 -20.98 -25.00 6.42
N LEU A 643 -20.88 -23.67 6.39
CA LEU A 643 -22.00 -22.77 6.16
C LEU A 643 -22.71 -23.09 4.82
N TYR A 644 -21.94 -23.20 3.74
CA TYR A 644 -22.51 -23.45 2.41
C TYR A 644 -22.95 -24.90 2.19
N ALA A 645 -22.26 -25.90 2.76
CA ALA A 645 -22.71 -27.30 2.71
C ALA A 645 -24.02 -27.49 3.50
N SER A 646 -24.14 -26.84 4.66
CA SER A 646 -25.39 -26.82 5.43
C SER A 646 -26.50 -26.12 4.64
N ALA A 647 -26.20 -24.99 4.01
CA ALA A 647 -27.15 -24.26 3.16
C ALA A 647 -27.62 -25.10 1.97
N ALA A 648 -26.71 -25.84 1.33
CA ALA A 648 -27.03 -26.76 0.24
C ALA A 648 -27.93 -27.91 0.71
N SER A 649 -27.68 -28.48 1.90
CA SER A 649 -28.53 -29.56 2.44
C SER A 649 -29.98 -29.13 2.74
N LEU A 650 -30.19 -27.85 3.05
CA LEU A 650 -31.50 -27.26 3.36
C LEU A 650 -32.18 -26.65 2.13
N TYR A 651 -31.44 -26.48 1.02
CA TYR A 651 -31.95 -25.90 -0.22
C TYR A 651 -33.21 -26.61 -0.76
N PRO A 652 -33.33 -27.95 -0.75
CA PRO A 652 -34.55 -28.62 -1.23
C PRO A 652 -35.83 -28.24 -0.47
N GLN A 653 -35.71 -27.87 0.81
CA GLN A 653 -36.85 -27.53 1.67
C GLN A 653 -37.20 -26.04 1.63
N TRP A 654 -36.18 -25.18 1.59
CA TRP A 654 -36.32 -23.72 1.78
C TRP A 654 -35.94 -22.89 0.55
N GLY A 655 -35.49 -23.54 -0.52
CA GLY A 655 -35.10 -22.92 -1.78
C GLY A 655 -34.01 -21.85 -1.64
N THR A 656 -34.12 -20.80 -2.45
CA THR A 656 -33.13 -19.72 -2.56
C THR A 656 -32.97 -18.89 -1.28
N ALA A 657 -33.96 -18.92 -0.38
CA ALA A 657 -33.92 -18.15 0.86
C ALA A 657 -32.76 -18.56 1.78
N VAL A 658 -32.42 -19.85 1.83
CA VAL A 658 -31.30 -20.36 2.63
C VAL A 658 -29.94 -19.95 2.06
N ILE A 659 -29.79 -19.93 0.73
CA ILE A 659 -28.57 -19.43 0.09
C ILE A 659 -28.41 -17.92 0.31
N ALA A 660 -29.52 -17.17 0.24
CA ALA A 660 -29.52 -15.74 0.55
C ALA A 660 -29.09 -15.48 2.00
N LEU A 661 -29.59 -16.28 2.95
CA LEU A 661 -29.19 -16.22 4.35
C LEU A 661 -27.69 -16.54 4.51
N ALA A 662 -27.18 -17.61 3.88
CA ALA A 662 -25.76 -17.95 3.93
C ALA A 662 -24.87 -16.82 3.40
N ASN A 663 -25.23 -16.22 2.25
CA ASN A 663 -24.54 -15.07 1.68
C ASN A 663 -24.56 -13.85 2.61
N ALA A 664 -25.69 -13.62 3.29
CA ALA A 664 -25.88 -12.52 4.23
C ALA A 664 -25.13 -12.73 5.57
N VAL A 665 -24.93 -13.98 5.98
CA VAL A 665 -24.17 -14.34 7.18
C VAL A 665 -22.66 -14.33 6.93
N LEU A 666 -22.22 -14.62 5.70
CA LEU A 666 -20.80 -14.77 5.36
C LEU A 666 -19.94 -13.57 5.77
N LEU A 667 -20.38 -12.34 5.47
CA LEU A 667 -19.58 -11.15 5.79
C LEU A 667 -19.52 -10.91 7.31
N PRO A 668 -20.64 -10.82 8.06
CA PRO A 668 -20.60 -10.73 9.53
C PRO A 668 -19.75 -11.83 10.17
N PHE A 669 -19.89 -13.07 9.70
CA PHE A 669 -19.08 -14.20 10.16
C PHE A 669 -17.59 -13.96 9.91
N ALA A 670 -17.19 -13.56 8.69
CA ALA A 670 -15.79 -13.30 8.36
C ALA A 670 -15.20 -12.15 9.20
N LEU A 671 -15.97 -11.08 9.41
CA LEU A 671 -15.56 -9.97 10.28
C LEU A 671 -15.34 -10.47 11.71
N ALA A 672 -16.31 -11.18 12.29
CA ALA A 672 -16.24 -11.70 13.65
C ALA A 672 -15.08 -12.70 13.81
N TYR A 673 -14.92 -13.62 12.85
CA TYR A 673 -13.85 -14.61 12.83
C TYR A 673 -12.47 -13.95 12.92
N PHE A 674 -12.16 -13.02 12.02
CA PHE A 674 -10.83 -12.39 12.01
C PHE A 674 -10.61 -11.42 13.18
N VAL A 675 -11.69 -10.80 13.71
CA VAL A 675 -11.61 -10.07 14.99
C VAL A 675 -11.22 -11.02 16.12
N LEU A 676 -11.87 -12.19 16.23
CA LEU A 676 -11.56 -13.17 17.27
C LEU A 676 -10.13 -13.71 17.13
N VAL A 677 -9.69 -14.02 15.90
CA VAL A 677 -8.31 -14.45 15.64
C VAL A 677 -7.31 -13.39 16.08
N GLU A 678 -7.51 -12.12 15.70
CA GLU A 678 -6.61 -11.06 16.11
C GLU A 678 -6.63 -10.84 17.62
N ARG A 679 -7.81 -10.85 18.24
CA ARG A 679 -7.96 -10.71 19.70
C ARG A 679 -7.30 -11.86 20.46
N ALA A 680 -7.37 -13.08 19.95
CA ALA A 680 -6.67 -14.22 20.53
C ALA A 680 -5.14 -14.05 20.45
N VAL A 681 -4.62 -13.63 19.29
CA VAL A 681 -3.17 -13.36 19.12
C VAL A 681 -2.72 -12.24 20.06
N VAL A 682 -3.51 -11.18 20.18
CA VAL A 682 -3.18 -10.03 21.03
C VAL A 682 -3.34 -10.34 22.52
N ALA A 683 -4.30 -11.17 22.91
CA ALA A 683 -4.47 -11.58 24.31
C ALA A 683 -3.23 -12.32 24.84
N LEU A 684 -2.51 -13.04 23.98
CA LEU A 684 -1.24 -13.68 24.32
C LEU A 684 -0.09 -12.66 24.45
N HIS A 685 -0.07 -11.62 23.62
CA HIS A 685 0.97 -10.58 23.67
C HIS A 685 0.48 -9.22 23.15
N PRO A 686 0.06 -8.30 24.05
CA PRO A 686 -0.42 -6.99 23.66
C PRO A 686 0.64 -6.14 22.93
N PRO A 687 0.30 -5.48 21.80
CA PRO A 687 1.18 -4.51 21.18
C PRO A 687 1.41 -3.28 22.06
N GLY A 688 2.65 -3.10 22.52
CA GLY A 688 3.13 -1.87 23.13
C GLY A 688 4.39 -1.34 22.43
N PRO A 689 4.84 -0.12 22.83
CA PRO A 689 6.13 0.41 22.42
C PRO A 689 7.26 -0.58 22.70
N LEU A 690 8.22 -0.66 21.80
CA LEU A 690 9.27 -1.67 21.84
C LEU A 690 10.52 -1.14 21.13
N PHE A 691 11.67 -1.41 21.74
CA PHE A 691 12.98 -1.17 21.17
C PHE A 691 13.82 -2.43 21.40
N CYS A 692 14.08 -3.19 20.33
CA CYS A 692 14.80 -4.45 20.42
C CYS A 692 15.43 -4.85 19.07
N SER A 693 16.28 -5.87 19.11
CA SER A 693 16.79 -6.50 17.89
C SER A 693 15.73 -7.40 17.22
N ILE A 694 15.87 -7.64 15.91
CA ILE A 694 15.09 -8.65 15.17
C ILE A 694 15.34 -10.10 15.63
N TYR A 695 16.36 -10.32 16.46
CA TYR A 695 16.66 -11.61 17.08
C TYR A 695 16.03 -11.78 18.46
N ASP A 696 15.34 -10.76 18.98
CA ASP A 696 14.63 -10.82 20.26
C ASP A 696 13.28 -11.55 20.09
N PRO A 697 12.95 -12.54 20.95
CA PRO A 697 11.64 -13.20 20.93
C PRO A 697 10.44 -12.25 21.01
N ARG A 698 10.58 -11.07 21.65
CA ARG A 698 9.53 -10.04 21.70
C ARG A 698 9.20 -9.49 20.31
N PHE A 699 10.21 -9.32 19.45
CA PHE A 699 9.99 -8.96 18.05
C PHE A 699 9.30 -10.09 17.28
N TRP A 700 9.65 -11.35 17.53
CA TRP A 700 9.02 -12.48 16.84
C TRP A 700 7.52 -12.60 17.17
N LEU A 701 7.11 -12.20 18.37
CA LEU A 701 5.70 -12.09 18.74
C LEU A 701 4.99 -10.96 17.96
N ARG A 702 5.69 -9.87 17.66
CA ARG A 702 5.19 -8.81 16.77
C ARG A 702 5.04 -9.31 15.32
N GLU A 703 6.01 -10.06 14.80
CA GLU A 703 5.89 -10.70 13.47
C GLU A 703 4.69 -11.66 13.40
N ARG A 704 4.44 -12.42 14.48
CA ARG A 704 3.26 -13.30 14.58
C ARG A 704 1.95 -12.50 14.51
N TYR A 705 1.90 -11.36 15.19
CA TYR A 705 0.76 -10.44 15.13
C TYR A 705 0.50 -9.92 13.71
N TRP A 706 1.53 -9.60 12.93
CA TRP A 706 1.35 -9.17 11.54
C TRP A 706 0.98 -10.32 10.61
N LYS A 707 1.45 -11.55 10.87
CA LYS A 707 1.26 -12.67 9.95
C LYS A 707 -0.09 -13.37 10.08
N ILE A 708 -0.57 -13.65 11.30
CA ILE A 708 -1.75 -14.50 11.51
C ILE A 708 -3.06 -13.84 11.05
N PRO A 709 -3.41 -12.62 11.48
CA PRO A 709 -4.68 -11.99 11.11
C PRO A 709 -4.75 -11.68 9.62
N SER A 710 -5.91 -11.85 8.98
CA SER A 710 -6.08 -11.41 7.59
C SER A 710 -6.02 -9.88 7.47
N GLU A 711 -5.51 -9.34 6.35
CA GLU A 711 -5.39 -7.89 6.13
C GLU A 711 -6.40 -7.33 5.13
N THR A 712 -7.13 -8.19 4.42
CA THR A 712 -7.94 -7.77 3.29
C THR A 712 -9.43 -7.71 3.60
N TYR A 713 -9.88 -8.43 4.64
CA TYR A 713 -11.30 -8.57 4.95
C TYR A 713 -11.98 -7.23 5.28
N PHE A 714 -11.28 -6.30 5.93
CA PHE A 714 -11.82 -4.99 6.29
C PHE A 714 -11.92 -3.99 5.13
N ARG A 715 -11.40 -4.31 3.94
CA ARG A 715 -11.47 -3.41 2.76
C ARG A 715 -12.89 -3.26 2.22
N ILE A 716 -13.74 -4.27 2.44
CA ILE A 716 -15.15 -4.24 2.03
C ILE A 716 -15.96 -3.18 2.80
N LEU A 717 -15.47 -2.76 3.97
CA LEU A 717 -16.08 -1.73 4.80
C LEU A 717 -15.58 -0.31 4.49
N ASN A 718 -14.70 -0.12 3.50
CA ASN A 718 -14.20 1.21 3.14
C ASN A 718 -15.37 2.16 2.80
N GLY A 719 -15.40 3.33 3.44
CA GLY A 719 -16.46 4.33 3.28
C GLY A 719 -17.77 3.96 3.97
N THR A 720 -17.78 3.03 4.92
CA THR A 720 -18.96 2.66 5.72
C THR A 720 -18.77 3.07 7.19
N PRO A 721 -19.85 3.38 7.93
CA PRO A 721 -19.74 3.69 9.36
C PRO A 721 -19.30 2.48 10.19
N PHE A 722 -19.48 1.27 9.65
CA PHE A 722 -19.10 0.01 10.29
C PHE A 722 -17.58 -0.20 10.36
N LYS A 723 -16.79 0.50 9.54
CA LYS A 723 -15.33 0.40 9.60
C LYS A 723 -14.78 0.89 10.95
N SER A 724 -15.31 1.98 11.48
CA SER A 724 -14.93 2.51 12.79
C SER A 724 -15.35 1.57 13.93
N VAL A 725 -16.48 0.88 13.78
CA VAL A 725 -16.90 -0.18 14.72
C VAL A 725 -15.89 -1.33 14.70
N LEU A 726 -15.50 -1.79 13.52
CA LEU A 726 -14.49 -2.83 13.36
C LEU A 726 -13.14 -2.40 13.97
N TRP A 727 -12.72 -1.15 13.78
CA TRP A 727 -11.50 -0.62 14.40
C TRP A 727 -11.55 -0.67 15.93
N ARG A 728 -12.67 -0.28 16.56
CA ARG A 728 -12.85 -0.45 18.01
C ARG A 728 -12.80 -1.93 18.41
N MET A 729 -13.44 -2.80 17.64
CA MET A 729 -13.40 -4.26 17.85
C MET A 729 -12.00 -4.85 17.72
N LEU A 730 -11.06 -4.20 17.02
CA LEU A 730 -9.65 -4.60 16.93
C LEU A 730 -8.73 -3.89 17.94
N GLY A 731 -9.29 -2.96 18.72
CA GLY A 731 -8.60 -2.29 19.83
C GLY A 731 -7.99 -0.94 19.47
N VAL A 732 -8.34 -0.38 18.31
CA VAL A 732 -8.03 1.01 17.97
C VAL A 732 -8.89 1.93 18.82
N ARG A 733 -8.30 3.01 19.36
CA ARG A 733 -9.04 4.09 20.02
C ARG A 733 -9.53 5.06 18.94
N VAL A 734 -10.72 4.82 18.38
CA VAL A 734 -11.28 5.63 17.29
C VAL A 734 -12.57 6.33 17.73
N GLY A 735 -12.64 7.63 17.43
CA GLY A 735 -13.76 8.52 17.70
C GLY A 735 -15.04 8.23 16.92
N ALA A 736 -16.00 9.15 17.04
CA ALA A 736 -17.28 9.15 16.34
C ALA A 736 -17.12 9.65 14.90
N ARG A 737 -17.96 9.12 13.99
CA ARG A 737 -18.12 9.58 12.59
C ARG A 737 -16.85 9.65 11.73
N VAL A 738 -15.77 9.01 12.16
CA VAL A 738 -14.55 8.86 11.35
C VAL A 738 -14.90 8.23 10.01
N PHE A 739 -14.48 8.90 8.94
CA PHE A 739 -14.57 8.42 7.57
C PHE A 739 -13.26 7.75 7.18
N ASP A 740 -13.30 6.45 6.88
CA ASP A 740 -12.14 5.67 6.45
C ASP A 740 -12.36 5.10 5.05
N ASP A 741 -11.63 5.64 4.08
CA ASP A 741 -11.74 5.29 2.66
C ASP A 741 -10.77 4.18 2.19
N GLY A 742 -10.02 3.60 3.13
CA GLY A 742 -9.00 2.59 2.86
C GLY A 742 -7.66 2.89 3.54
N CYS A 743 -7.68 3.41 4.76
CA CYS A 743 -6.51 3.58 5.60
C CYS A 743 -5.97 2.22 6.06
N SER A 744 -4.65 2.09 6.11
CA SER A 744 -3.95 0.92 6.64
C SER A 744 -3.38 1.22 8.01
N LEU A 745 -3.83 0.50 9.03
CA LEU A 745 -3.31 0.57 10.40
C LEU A 745 -2.52 -0.72 10.70
N THR A 746 -1.21 -0.61 10.93
CA THR A 746 -0.35 -1.79 11.18
C THR A 746 -0.49 -2.29 12.62
N GLU A 747 -0.16 -1.48 13.63
CA GLU A 747 -0.31 -1.82 15.06
C GLU A 747 -1.57 -1.19 15.62
N ARG A 748 -2.72 -1.85 15.41
CA ARG A 748 -4.05 -1.27 15.68
C ARG A 748 -4.22 -0.72 17.11
N GLN A 749 -3.68 -1.40 18.12
CA GLN A 749 -3.79 -0.97 19.54
C GLN A 749 -2.87 0.20 19.93
N MET A 750 -1.98 0.61 19.04
CA MET A 750 -1.04 1.72 19.24
C MET A 750 -1.52 3.02 18.60
N VAL A 751 -2.67 2.99 17.92
CA VAL A 751 -3.25 4.15 17.22
C VAL A 751 -4.43 4.72 18.01
N THR A 752 -4.43 6.04 18.16
CA THR A 752 -5.58 6.84 18.61
C THR A 752 -6.01 7.79 17.49
N ILE A 753 -7.31 7.86 17.19
CA ILE A 753 -7.92 8.70 16.16
C ILE A 753 -9.12 9.42 16.78
N GLY A 754 -9.14 10.75 16.70
CA GLY A 754 -10.22 11.59 17.22
C GLY A 754 -11.53 11.49 16.44
N ASP A 755 -12.49 12.34 16.80
CA ASP A 755 -13.79 12.42 16.15
C ASP A 755 -13.68 13.06 14.77
N ASP A 756 -14.63 12.75 13.87
CA ASP A 756 -14.80 13.41 12.57
C ASP A 756 -13.55 13.43 11.66
N CYS A 757 -12.59 12.53 11.90
CA CYS A 757 -11.40 12.40 11.05
C CYS A 757 -11.74 11.86 9.66
N THR A 758 -10.97 12.28 8.67
CA THR A 758 -11.06 11.86 7.27
C THR A 758 -9.78 11.14 6.86
N LEU A 759 -9.86 9.83 6.63
CA LEU A 759 -8.72 8.99 6.25
C LEU A 759 -8.87 8.55 4.78
N ASN A 760 -8.11 9.15 3.87
CA ASN A 760 -8.25 8.90 2.44
C ASN A 760 -7.69 7.53 2.00
N ALA A 761 -8.05 7.14 0.78
CA ALA A 761 -7.58 5.92 0.15
C ALA A 761 -6.04 5.86 0.07
N GLY A 762 -5.47 4.73 0.46
CA GLY A 762 -4.03 4.50 0.40
C GLY A 762 -3.23 5.13 1.54
N SER A 763 -3.88 5.89 2.44
CA SER A 763 -3.25 6.43 3.64
C SER A 763 -2.79 5.31 4.59
N VAL A 764 -1.77 5.60 5.40
CA VAL A 764 -1.17 4.64 6.33
C VAL A 764 -0.89 5.31 7.66
N VAL A 765 -1.16 4.59 8.75
CA VAL A 765 -0.59 4.88 10.06
C VAL A 765 0.23 3.66 10.48
N GLN A 766 1.55 3.83 10.51
CA GLN A 766 2.51 2.79 10.86
C GLN A 766 3.24 3.16 12.15
N CYS A 767 2.99 2.40 13.22
CA CYS A 767 3.52 2.65 14.56
C CYS A 767 4.86 1.94 14.82
N HIS A 768 5.59 1.55 13.78
CA HIS A 768 6.94 1.00 13.90
C HIS A 768 7.86 1.40 12.75
N SER A 769 9.16 1.22 12.96
CA SER A 769 10.22 1.14 11.94
C SER A 769 11.13 -0.05 12.26
N GLN A 770 11.72 -0.61 11.22
CA GLN A 770 12.82 -1.56 11.33
C GLN A 770 13.98 -0.94 10.53
N GLU A 771 15.15 -0.81 11.13
CA GLU A 771 16.34 -0.18 10.55
C GLU A 771 17.54 -1.10 10.86
N ASP A 772 18.17 -1.71 9.85
CA ASP A 772 19.35 -2.59 9.98
C ASP A 772 19.27 -3.67 11.08
N GLY A 773 18.10 -4.29 11.28
CA GLY A 773 17.91 -5.32 12.30
C GLY A 773 17.59 -4.79 13.71
N THR A 774 17.38 -3.48 13.84
CA THR A 774 16.85 -2.83 15.03
C THR A 774 15.37 -2.48 14.80
N PHE A 775 14.50 -2.99 15.66
CA PHE A 775 13.06 -2.73 15.65
C PHE A 775 12.69 -1.65 16.67
N LYS A 776 11.92 -0.65 16.22
CA LYS A 776 11.49 0.50 17.02
C LYS A 776 10.00 0.71 16.81
N SER A 777 9.21 0.80 17.87
CA SER A 777 7.78 1.09 17.77
C SER A 777 7.32 2.00 18.90
N ASP A 778 6.40 2.92 18.59
CA ASP A 778 5.75 3.79 19.56
C ASP A 778 4.35 4.20 19.10
N ARG A 779 3.52 4.68 20.02
CA ARG A 779 2.13 5.06 19.78
C ARG A 779 2.04 6.29 18.88
N SER A 780 0.98 6.35 18.08
CA SER A 780 0.68 7.53 17.26
C SER A 780 -0.74 8.02 17.58
N ALA A 781 -0.88 9.34 17.74
CA ALA A 781 -2.15 9.98 18.07
C ALA A 781 -2.55 10.97 16.98
N ILE A 782 -3.79 10.87 16.50
CA ILE A 782 -4.40 11.77 15.53
C ILE A 782 -5.60 12.43 16.22
N GLY A 783 -5.58 13.77 16.32
CA GLY A 783 -6.62 14.59 16.93
C GLY A 783 -7.93 14.57 16.15
N SER A 784 -8.94 15.26 16.65
CA SER A 784 -10.27 15.33 16.02
C SER A 784 -10.26 16.23 14.78
N GLY A 785 -11.11 15.94 13.80
CA GLY A 785 -11.25 16.71 12.56
C GLY A 785 -10.02 16.67 11.64
N CYS A 786 -9.06 15.76 11.87
CA CYS A 786 -7.87 15.67 11.03
C CYS A 786 -8.17 15.05 9.67
N THR A 787 -7.48 15.50 8.63
CA THR A 787 -7.51 14.90 7.29
C THR A 787 -6.16 14.28 6.94
N LEU A 788 -6.14 12.97 6.67
CA LEU A 788 -5.00 12.31 6.03
C LEU A 788 -5.27 12.20 4.53
N GLY A 789 -4.47 12.88 3.72
CA GLY A 789 -4.58 12.93 2.27
C GLY A 789 -4.39 11.58 1.56
N VAL A 790 -4.71 11.53 0.28
CA VAL A 790 -4.58 10.33 -0.56
C VAL A 790 -3.12 9.87 -0.54
N GLY A 791 -2.86 8.61 -0.17
CA GLY A 791 -1.49 8.07 -0.10
C GLY A 791 -0.60 8.62 1.04
N ALA A 792 -1.15 9.42 1.96
CA ALA A 792 -0.42 9.95 3.12
C ALA A 792 0.16 8.82 3.98
N PHE A 793 1.38 9.00 4.49
CA PHE A 793 2.04 8.03 5.35
C PHE A 793 2.44 8.68 6.66
N VAL A 794 1.84 8.21 7.75
CA VAL A 794 2.09 8.66 9.12
C VAL A 794 2.91 7.61 9.85
N HIS A 795 4.10 8.01 10.32
CA HIS A 795 5.02 7.10 10.99
C HIS A 795 4.75 7.00 12.52
N TYR A 796 5.69 6.39 13.27
CA TYR A 796 5.50 6.08 14.68
C TYR A 796 5.88 7.24 15.60
N GLY A 797 5.32 7.26 16.81
CA GLY A 797 5.65 8.29 17.81
C GLY A 797 5.16 9.68 17.43
N VAL A 798 4.21 9.81 16.50
CA VAL A 798 3.71 11.11 16.06
C VAL A 798 2.50 11.56 16.84
N THR A 799 2.31 12.88 16.90
CA THR A 799 1.08 13.50 17.40
C THR A 799 0.56 14.51 16.37
N VAL A 800 -0.65 14.32 15.87
CA VAL A 800 -1.31 15.24 14.94
C VAL A 800 -2.39 16.00 15.69
N GLY A 801 -2.26 17.32 15.78
CA GLY A 801 -3.21 18.19 16.49
C GLY A 801 -4.55 18.33 15.77
N ASP A 802 -5.58 18.72 16.51
CA ASP A 802 -6.96 18.80 16.02
C ASP A 802 -7.09 19.68 14.76
N GLY A 803 -7.86 19.21 13.78
CA GLY A 803 -8.14 19.92 12.54
C GLY A 803 -6.96 20.01 11.58
N ALA A 804 -5.84 19.34 11.84
CA ALA A 804 -4.69 19.37 10.93
C ALA A 804 -4.98 18.61 9.62
N GLU A 805 -4.38 19.07 8.53
CA GLU A 805 -4.50 18.47 7.21
C GLU A 805 -3.11 18.05 6.71
N LEU A 806 -2.95 16.76 6.45
CA LEU A 806 -1.77 16.23 5.78
C LEU A 806 -2.12 16.00 4.31
N ALA A 807 -1.40 16.65 3.40
CA ALA A 807 -1.68 16.65 1.96
C ALA A 807 -1.51 15.28 1.29
N ALA A 808 -1.82 15.20 -0.01
CA ALA A 808 -1.58 14.00 -0.81
C ALA A 808 -0.11 13.56 -0.75
N ASP A 809 0.11 12.25 -0.66
CA ASP A 809 1.42 11.56 -0.63
C ASP A 809 2.42 12.02 0.45
N VAL A 810 2.02 12.88 1.38
CA VAL A 810 2.85 13.37 2.48
C VAL A 810 3.47 12.22 3.29
N PHE A 811 4.73 12.38 3.71
CA PHE A 811 5.41 11.44 4.60
C PHE A 811 5.78 12.12 5.92
N LEU A 812 4.93 11.92 6.94
CA LEU A 812 5.15 12.47 8.27
C LEU A 812 6.16 11.59 9.02
N MET A 813 7.30 12.18 9.35
CA MET A 813 8.43 11.48 9.96
C MET A 813 8.13 11.03 11.39
N LYS A 814 8.85 9.99 11.83
CA LYS A 814 8.78 9.48 13.21
C LYS A 814 9.03 10.59 14.23
N GLY A 815 8.26 10.61 15.32
CA GLY A 815 8.40 11.59 16.41
C GLY A 815 7.82 12.96 16.16
N GLU A 816 7.31 13.26 14.95
CA GLU A 816 6.85 14.61 14.65
C GLU A 816 5.53 14.96 15.35
N THR A 817 5.45 16.21 15.79
CA THR A 817 4.22 16.82 16.32
C THR A 817 3.69 17.84 15.32
N VAL A 818 2.50 17.62 14.78
CA VAL A 818 1.82 18.55 13.87
C VAL A 818 0.89 19.45 14.71
N PRO A 819 1.03 20.79 14.65
CA PRO A 819 0.15 21.70 15.37
C PRO A 819 -1.32 21.57 14.93
N ALA A 820 -2.24 21.98 15.81
CA ALA A 820 -3.66 22.04 15.48
C ALA A 820 -3.91 22.97 14.28
N ARG A 821 -4.82 22.57 13.39
CA ARG A 821 -5.21 23.30 12.16
C ARG A 821 -4.05 23.62 11.21
N ALA A 822 -2.92 22.91 11.34
CA ALA A 822 -1.79 23.10 10.44
C ALA A 822 -1.98 22.28 9.15
N HIS A 823 -1.50 22.83 8.04
CA HIS A 823 -1.45 22.15 6.75
C HIS A 823 -0.01 21.71 6.45
N TRP A 824 0.18 20.42 6.16
CA TRP A 824 1.50 19.82 5.95
C TRP A 824 1.58 19.10 4.61
N THR A 825 2.72 19.21 3.92
CA THR A 825 2.92 18.64 2.59
C THR A 825 4.33 18.07 2.41
N GLY A 826 4.48 17.15 1.46
CA GLY A 826 5.75 16.67 0.96
C GLY A 826 6.35 15.45 1.65
N ASN A 827 7.48 15.00 1.11
CA ASN A 827 8.23 13.83 1.56
C ASN A 827 9.73 14.17 1.69
N PRO A 828 10.26 14.42 2.91
CA PRO A 828 9.55 14.44 4.20
C PRO A 828 8.55 15.59 4.33
N ALA A 829 7.60 15.43 5.26
CA ALA A 829 6.57 16.43 5.51
C ALA A 829 7.14 17.74 6.06
N ARG A 830 6.56 18.87 5.63
CA ARG A 830 6.86 20.22 6.11
C ARG A 830 5.58 21.06 6.17
N PRO A 831 5.51 22.10 7.02
CA PRO A 831 4.38 23.02 7.02
C PRO A 831 4.27 23.76 5.68
N VAL A 832 3.05 24.01 5.24
CA VAL A 832 2.76 24.90 4.11
C VAL A 832 2.82 26.33 4.61
N SER A 833 3.66 27.17 4.02
CA SER A 833 3.69 28.61 4.29
C SER A 833 2.42 29.25 3.73
N HIS A 834 1.60 29.86 4.57
CA HIS A 834 0.59 30.81 4.09
C HIS A 834 1.37 32.01 3.54
N GLY A 835 1.32 32.22 2.22
CA GLY A 835 1.69 33.53 1.69
C GLY A 835 0.75 34.55 2.33
N ASP A 836 1.30 35.64 2.87
CA ASP A 836 0.50 36.77 3.33
C ASP A 836 -0.45 37.15 2.19
N GLY A 837 -1.73 36.84 2.41
CA GLY A 837 -2.80 37.39 1.60
C GLY A 837 -2.82 38.87 1.91
N GLY A 838 -2.04 39.65 1.17
CA GLY A 838 -2.21 41.09 1.11
C GLY A 838 -3.66 41.35 0.72
N GLU A 839 -4.42 41.91 1.64
CA GLU A 839 -5.64 42.63 1.30
C GLU A 839 -5.24 43.68 0.26
N SER A 840 -5.67 43.48 -0.99
CA SER A 840 -5.68 44.50 -2.03
C SER A 840 -7.07 44.56 -2.65
#